data_AF-A0A833GIU8-F1
#
_entry.id   AF-A0A833GIU8-F1
#
_cell.length_a   1.000
_cell.length_b   1.000
_cell.length_c   1.000
_cell.angle_alpha   90.00
_cell.angle_beta   90.00
_cell.angle_gamma   90.00
#
_symmetry.space_group_name_H-M   'P 1'
#
loop_
_entity.id
_entity.type
_entity.pdbx_description
1 polymer ?
#
loop_
_entity_poly.entity_id
_entity_poly.type
_entity_poly.pdbx_seq_one_letter_code
_entity_poly.pdbx_strand_id
1 'polypeptide(L)'
;MEFEVKAKIDRTLTHDEQLKRAIDACELDESTGTPDYYSFQMWFSARSGTCQRNDLPLDVRDGPSPSIKHAWIRKLMERHVEMTLRADEVLSSKSGGRRWRELKLLRSLIAPDDARMEKMLSGAVELARDLGAKAETLVGKTAAAIRARFFAALATQDQELAVRCLGALATHESGHDDGEIDYLNALCALSSQQYQVAESYAKRVSPGDRDFAKAQRIVLEANAWQGNTKAVSALLTSEIAAQLSSCERLLLAHAAILGSEEPNTTFHEVRNWVGVVSISPADAAYNRYAKCHVRAMVELHEGLSDLELKWHAKNIDSLCQTDVPTRILQLAASVGLISGSLKSVSEDAAASWASIILQPDDQFRGYDYLEFQLSQLTRLGAYEAVLEYINNAASSIDRLPEETQTALTLLGVFNAERTADRSLNQWMALAQKYADHSRVDATLADARVRRRLEGLQPMSQLSYREALKQLQALQAKNSTWLDCGMISLGFFRVLELELNKHLVAPLRWIELPAPSERERKLWKPFEHRAKGLELGPLRTFVSGCLEFSDEPRAAGALEIWRSRMTEKGRATLDRSIGSGGSVWTVLEWISTEACRKYRNPPAHTEFLDLDTAVACREHVDKALDDWSLVFLRSTCDEA
;
A
#
# COMPACT_ATOMS: atom_id res chain seq x y z
N MET A 1 -45.59 32.74 -4.64
CA MET A 1 -44.61 33.38 -5.55
C MET A 1 -43.28 32.74 -5.25
N GLU A 2 -42.77 32.02 -6.24
CA GLU A 2 -41.66 31.07 -6.19
C GLU A 2 -40.37 31.67 -5.65
N PHE A 3 -39.86 31.13 -4.55
CA PHE A 3 -38.42 31.01 -4.36
C PHE A 3 -38.03 29.56 -4.69
N GLU A 4 -38.21 29.21 -5.97
CA GLU A 4 -37.40 28.18 -6.59
C GLU A 4 -35.98 28.73 -6.59
N VAL A 5 -35.14 28.32 -5.63
CA VAL A 5 -33.69 28.51 -5.78
C VAL A 5 -33.35 27.88 -7.12
N LYS A 6 -32.93 28.73 -8.05
CA LYS A 6 -32.69 28.53 -9.48
C LYS A 6 -31.64 27.44 -9.74
N ALA A 7 -32.05 26.21 -9.47
CA ALA A 7 -31.64 24.93 -10.02
C ALA A 7 -32.27 23.90 -9.09
N LYS A 8 -33.10 22.98 -9.62
CA LYS A 8 -33.22 21.66 -9.00
C LYS A 8 -31.81 21.06 -9.04
N ILE A 9 -31.01 21.35 -8.01
CA ILE A 9 -29.68 20.77 -7.84
C ILE A 9 -29.91 19.27 -7.79
N ASP A 10 -29.44 18.62 -8.85
CA ASP A 10 -29.75 17.23 -9.14
C ASP A 10 -29.36 16.36 -7.94
N ARG A 11 -30.30 15.50 -7.52
CA ARG A 11 -30.11 14.64 -6.35
C ARG A 11 -29.12 13.51 -6.62
N THR A 12 -28.81 13.23 -7.88
CA THR A 12 -27.83 12.21 -8.28
C THR A 12 -26.38 12.70 -8.20
N LEU A 13 -26.16 14.00 -8.05
CA LEU A 13 -24.81 14.57 -7.86
C LEU A 13 -24.26 14.20 -6.48
N THR A 14 -22.94 14.24 -6.30
CA THR A 14 -22.35 14.01 -4.97
C THR A 14 -22.77 15.12 -3.99
N HIS A 15 -22.74 14.86 -2.68
CA HIS A 15 -23.08 15.89 -1.69
C HIS A 15 -22.20 17.15 -1.81
N ASP A 16 -20.93 16.99 -2.21
CA ASP A 16 -20.00 18.12 -2.43
C ASP A 16 -20.36 18.92 -3.68
N GLU A 17 -20.72 18.27 -4.79
CA GLU A 17 -21.18 18.95 -6.00
C GLU A 17 -22.51 19.68 -5.77
N GLN A 18 -23.41 19.06 -5.00
CA GLN A 18 -24.67 19.68 -4.63
C GLN A 18 -24.43 20.90 -3.72
N LEU A 19 -23.53 20.81 -2.73
CA LEU A 19 -23.11 21.92 -1.87
C LEU A 19 -22.47 23.04 -2.67
N LYS A 20 -21.55 22.71 -3.56
CA LYS A 20 -20.86 23.67 -4.43
C LYS A 20 -21.83 24.41 -5.35
N ARG A 21 -22.75 23.69 -5.98
CA ARG A 21 -23.79 24.32 -6.83
C ARG A 21 -24.75 25.18 -6.02
N ALA A 22 -25.03 24.82 -4.77
CA ALA A 22 -25.86 25.63 -3.88
C ALA A 22 -25.14 26.92 -3.47
N ILE A 23 -23.85 26.83 -3.15
CA ILE A 23 -22.99 27.97 -2.88
C ILE A 23 -22.95 28.87 -4.11
N ASP A 24 -22.62 28.33 -5.29
CA ASP A 24 -22.55 29.08 -6.55
C ASP A 24 -23.89 29.78 -6.90
N ALA A 25 -25.02 29.11 -6.67
CA ALA A 25 -26.34 29.66 -6.90
C ALA A 25 -26.73 30.77 -5.90
N CYS A 26 -26.14 30.76 -4.69
CA CYS A 26 -26.43 31.72 -3.63
C CYS A 26 -25.31 32.77 -3.46
N GLU A 27 -24.23 32.69 -4.25
CA GLU A 27 -23.06 33.58 -4.16
C GLU A 27 -23.30 35.00 -4.71
N LEU A 28 -24.34 35.18 -5.53
CA LEU A 28 -24.65 36.42 -6.24
C LEU A 28 -26.15 36.72 -6.23
N ASP A 29 -26.57 37.59 -5.32
CA ASP A 29 -27.73 38.45 -5.58
C ASP A 29 -27.23 39.69 -6.36
N GLU A 30 -27.54 39.73 -7.66
CA GLU A 30 -27.15 40.80 -8.57
C GLU A 30 -27.67 42.19 -8.13
N SER A 31 -28.67 42.23 -7.23
CA SER A 31 -29.27 43.48 -6.75
C SER A 31 -28.59 44.07 -5.51
N THR A 32 -27.88 43.27 -4.71
CA THR A 32 -27.35 43.70 -3.38
C THR A 32 -25.85 43.48 -3.19
N GLY A 33 -25.20 42.66 -4.03
CA GLY A 33 -23.78 42.30 -3.86
C GLY A 33 -23.50 41.47 -2.60
N THR A 34 -24.56 41.01 -1.92
CA THR A 34 -24.49 40.12 -0.76
C THR A 34 -24.94 38.70 -1.13
N PRO A 35 -24.38 37.66 -0.50
CA PRO A 35 -24.86 36.28 -0.71
C PRO A 35 -26.32 36.11 -0.27
N ASP A 36 -27.07 35.27 -0.99
CA ASP A 36 -28.45 34.92 -0.65
C ASP A 36 -28.48 33.87 0.47
N TYR A 37 -28.32 34.35 1.71
CA TYR A 37 -28.32 33.51 2.91
C TYR A 37 -29.62 32.74 3.11
N TYR A 38 -30.76 33.34 2.75
CA TYR A 38 -32.07 32.77 2.99
C TYR A 38 -32.31 31.55 2.10
N SER A 39 -32.03 31.69 0.80
CA SER A 39 -32.12 30.59 -0.17
C SER A 39 -31.18 29.44 0.19
N PHE A 40 -29.95 29.76 0.60
CA PHE A 40 -28.97 28.77 1.02
C PHE A 40 -29.42 27.99 2.27
N GLN A 41 -29.95 28.70 3.27
CA GLN A 41 -30.47 28.09 4.51
C GLN A 41 -31.70 27.21 4.28
N MET A 42 -32.62 27.65 3.42
CA MET A 42 -33.81 26.87 3.05
C MET A 42 -33.42 25.61 2.27
N TRP A 43 -32.49 25.72 1.32
CA TRP A 43 -31.97 24.59 0.57
C TRP A 43 -31.29 23.56 1.51
N PHE A 44 -30.43 24.03 2.42
CA PHE A 44 -29.72 23.15 3.35
C PHE A 44 -30.69 22.45 4.30
N SER A 45 -31.65 23.20 4.89
CA SER A 45 -32.66 22.67 5.81
C SER A 45 -33.57 21.61 5.16
N ALA A 46 -33.88 21.76 3.87
CA ALA A 46 -34.64 20.77 3.11
C ALA A 46 -33.87 19.46 2.87
N ARG A 47 -32.53 19.50 2.90
CA ARG A 47 -31.64 18.34 2.68
C ARG A 47 -31.18 17.67 3.96
N SER A 48 -30.92 18.45 5.02
CA SER A 48 -30.59 17.95 6.36
C SER A 48 -31.82 17.48 7.13
N GLY A 49 -33.03 17.80 6.67
CA GLY A 49 -34.27 17.71 7.45
C GLY A 49 -34.29 18.77 8.56
N THR A 50 -35.48 19.14 9.04
CA THR A 50 -35.64 20.15 10.11
C THR A 50 -34.73 19.84 11.29
N CYS A 51 -33.70 20.68 11.48
CA CYS A 51 -32.82 20.61 12.63
C CYS A 51 -33.64 20.97 13.87
N GLN A 52 -34.07 19.98 14.66
CA GLN A 52 -34.39 20.30 16.04
C GLN A 52 -33.06 20.63 16.73
N ARG A 53 -33.04 21.75 17.45
CA ARG A 53 -31.87 22.43 18.05
C ARG A 53 -30.95 21.54 18.92
N ASN A 54 -31.29 20.29 19.18
CA ASN A 54 -30.60 19.42 20.13
C ASN A 54 -30.04 18.09 19.55
N ASP A 55 -30.22 17.79 18.26
CA ASP A 55 -29.84 16.49 17.68
C ASP A 55 -28.54 16.54 16.86
N LEU A 56 -27.43 16.93 17.49
CA LEU A 56 -26.08 16.76 16.96
C LEU A 56 -25.35 15.70 17.80
N PRO A 57 -25.09 14.49 17.26
CA PRO A 57 -24.36 13.47 18.01
C PRO A 57 -22.88 13.79 18.10
N LEU A 58 -22.37 13.57 19.31
CA LEU A 58 -20.99 13.78 19.76
C LEU A 58 -19.98 12.75 19.24
N ASP A 59 -20.38 11.79 18.41
CA ASP A 59 -19.52 10.69 17.99
C ASP A 59 -19.33 10.68 16.47
N VAL A 60 -18.19 11.22 16.03
CA VAL A 60 -17.72 11.03 14.64
C VAL A 60 -17.18 9.60 14.43
N ARG A 61 -17.11 8.76 15.47
CA ARG A 61 -16.44 7.45 15.38
C ARG A 61 -17.29 6.22 15.70
N ASP A 62 -18.34 6.28 16.50
CA ASP A 62 -19.12 5.07 16.84
C ASP A 62 -20.64 5.34 16.75
N GLY A 63 -21.24 5.00 15.61
CA GLY A 63 -22.69 5.04 15.42
C GLY A 63 -23.12 4.36 14.10
N PRO A 64 -24.22 3.59 14.10
CA PRO A 64 -24.64 2.79 12.95
C PRO A 64 -25.13 3.72 11.85
N SER A 65 -24.50 3.68 10.67
CA SER A 65 -24.85 4.42 9.46
C SER A 65 -25.05 5.94 9.65
N PRO A 66 -24.23 6.82 9.04
CA PRO A 66 -24.59 8.23 9.00
C PRO A 66 -25.89 8.34 8.20
N SER A 67 -27.02 8.57 8.89
CA SER A 67 -28.24 9.01 8.23
C SER A 67 -27.88 10.17 7.29
N ILE A 68 -28.60 10.35 6.18
CA ILE A 68 -28.32 11.38 5.16
C ILE A 68 -27.99 12.76 5.81
N LYS A 69 -28.61 13.06 6.96
CA LYS A 69 -28.34 14.22 7.81
C LYS A 69 -26.87 14.38 8.24
N HIS A 70 -26.22 13.30 8.70
CA HIS A 70 -24.83 13.31 9.20
C HIS A 70 -23.81 13.52 8.08
N ALA A 71 -24.10 13.02 6.87
CA ALA A 71 -23.23 13.20 5.72
C ALA A 71 -23.17 14.69 5.30
N TRP A 72 -24.32 15.38 5.30
CA TRP A 72 -24.40 16.80 4.96
C TRP A 72 -23.70 17.71 5.97
N ILE A 73 -23.85 17.42 7.26
CA ILE A 73 -23.16 18.17 8.33
C ILE A 73 -21.65 17.98 8.23
N ARG A 74 -21.17 16.75 7.98
CA ARG A 74 -19.74 16.46 7.81
C ARG A 74 -19.14 17.22 6.62
N LYS A 75 -19.79 17.19 5.46
CA LYS A 75 -19.31 17.90 4.26
C LYS A 75 -19.27 19.40 4.43
N LEU A 76 -20.27 19.96 5.12
CA LEU A 76 -20.27 21.36 5.49
C LEU A 76 -19.08 21.72 6.40
N MET A 77 -18.77 20.86 7.38
CA MET A 77 -17.61 21.06 8.27
C MET A 77 -16.28 20.97 7.52
N GLU A 78 -16.10 19.97 6.65
CA GLU A 78 -14.90 19.80 5.81
C GLU A 78 -14.64 21.06 4.97
N ARG A 79 -15.67 21.56 4.28
CA ARG A 79 -15.58 22.75 3.44
C ARG A 79 -15.34 24.03 4.25
N HIS A 80 -15.97 24.15 5.41
CA HIS A 80 -15.73 25.27 6.33
C HIS A 80 -14.28 25.30 6.82
N VAL A 81 -13.73 24.14 7.18
CA VAL A 81 -12.34 24.01 7.62
C VAL A 81 -11.38 24.41 6.49
N GLU A 82 -11.54 23.84 5.30
CA GLU A 82 -10.72 24.18 4.12
C GLU A 82 -10.71 25.68 3.84
N MET A 83 -11.89 26.31 3.83
CA MET A 83 -12.02 27.74 3.54
C MET A 83 -11.46 28.64 4.65
N THR A 84 -11.54 28.19 5.90
CA THR A 84 -11.00 28.92 7.06
C THR A 84 -9.48 28.79 7.16
N LEU A 85 -8.90 27.65 6.76
CA LEU A 85 -7.44 27.48 6.65
C LEU A 85 -6.83 28.41 5.60
N ARG A 86 -7.56 28.67 4.51
CA ARG A 86 -7.18 29.60 3.45
C ARG A 86 -7.62 31.05 3.73
N ALA A 87 -8.11 31.35 4.93
CA ALA A 87 -8.70 32.66 5.23
C ALA A 87 -7.74 33.84 5.03
N ASP A 88 -6.43 33.68 5.24
CA ASP A 88 -5.44 34.75 5.04
C ASP A 88 -5.27 35.11 3.55
N GLU A 89 -5.40 34.14 2.64
CA GLU A 89 -5.47 34.37 1.18
C GLU A 89 -6.81 35.01 0.78
N VAL A 90 -7.89 34.70 1.52
CA VAL A 90 -9.23 35.22 1.24
C VAL A 90 -9.39 36.67 1.71
N LEU A 91 -8.84 37.01 2.88
CA LEU A 91 -8.90 38.35 3.51
C LEU A 91 -7.95 39.37 2.85
N SER A 92 -6.85 38.92 2.23
CA SER A 92 -5.93 39.79 1.50
C SER A 92 -6.48 40.25 0.13
N SER A 93 -7.53 39.58 -0.39
CA SER A 93 -8.25 40.04 -1.58
C SER A 93 -9.20 41.21 -1.24
N LYS A 94 -8.71 42.45 -1.38
CA LYS A 94 -9.42 43.71 -1.04
C LYS A 94 -10.72 44.00 -1.81
N SER A 95 -11.32 43.04 -2.50
CA SER A 95 -12.57 43.19 -3.22
C SER A 95 -13.39 41.90 -3.18
N GLY A 96 -14.16 41.70 -2.10
CA GLY A 96 -15.32 40.78 -2.04
C GLY A 96 -15.20 39.50 -2.87
N GLY A 97 -14.06 38.80 -2.78
CA GLY A 97 -13.75 37.66 -3.63
C GLY A 97 -14.75 36.53 -3.44
N ARG A 98 -15.00 35.74 -4.48
CA ARG A 98 -15.89 34.57 -4.46
C ARG A 98 -15.72 33.72 -3.19
N ARG A 99 -14.47 33.43 -2.83
CA ARG A 99 -14.08 32.67 -1.64
C ARG A 99 -14.54 33.31 -0.30
N TRP A 100 -14.60 34.63 -0.21
CA TRP A 100 -15.11 35.33 0.99
C TRP A 100 -16.63 35.22 1.12
N ARG A 101 -17.34 35.21 -0.01
CA ARG A 101 -18.80 35.03 -0.07
C ARG A 101 -19.19 33.59 0.28
N GLU A 102 -18.43 32.61 -0.23
CA GLU A 102 -18.53 31.21 0.16
C GLU A 102 -18.37 31.03 1.67
N LEU A 103 -17.34 31.63 2.28
CA LEU A 103 -17.14 31.57 3.74
C LEU A 103 -18.30 32.20 4.52
N LYS A 104 -18.89 33.29 4.01
CA LYS A 104 -20.07 33.94 4.61
C LYS A 104 -21.32 33.07 4.54
N LEU A 105 -21.58 32.39 3.42
CA LEU A 105 -22.69 31.43 3.29
C LEU A 105 -22.52 30.24 4.22
N LEU A 106 -21.31 29.68 4.30
CA LEU A 106 -21.02 28.59 5.24
C LEU A 106 -21.21 29.03 6.70
N ARG A 107 -20.84 30.27 7.03
CA ARG A 107 -21.06 30.86 8.36
C ARG A 107 -22.52 31.18 8.67
N SER A 108 -23.36 31.51 7.68
CA SER A 108 -24.76 31.83 7.94
C SER A 108 -25.59 30.63 8.37
N LEU A 109 -25.11 29.41 8.11
CA LEU A 109 -25.72 28.18 8.61
C LEU A 109 -25.37 27.88 10.07
N ILE A 110 -24.38 28.60 10.63
CA ILE A 110 -23.98 28.54 12.03
C ILE A 110 -24.74 29.66 12.74
N ALA A 111 -25.61 29.31 13.69
CA ALA A 111 -26.28 30.33 14.49
C ALA A 111 -25.22 31.10 15.31
N PRO A 112 -25.27 32.44 15.36
CA PRO A 112 -24.30 33.25 16.11
C PRO A 112 -24.27 32.96 17.63
N ASP A 113 -25.28 32.24 18.15
CA ASP A 113 -25.40 31.89 19.56
C ASP A 113 -25.12 30.39 19.85
N ASP A 114 -24.70 29.61 18.85
CA ASP A 114 -24.36 28.18 19.05
C ASP A 114 -22.88 28.00 19.41
N ALA A 115 -22.57 28.33 20.67
CA ALA A 115 -21.23 28.21 21.25
C ALA A 115 -20.64 26.79 21.14
N ARG A 116 -21.48 25.77 20.97
CA ARG A 116 -21.05 24.37 20.83
C ARG A 116 -20.55 24.08 19.42
N MET A 117 -21.25 24.58 18.40
CA MET A 117 -20.85 24.45 17.00
C MET A 117 -19.61 25.29 16.68
N GLU A 118 -19.53 26.51 17.23
CA GLU A 118 -18.35 27.37 17.10
C GLU A 118 -17.09 26.69 17.67
N LYS A 119 -17.20 26.07 18.85
CA LYS A 119 -16.11 25.31 19.49
C LYS A 119 -15.70 24.05 18.71
N MET A 120 -16.64 23.38 18.05
CA MET A 120 -16.34 22.22 17.19
C MET A 120 -15.59 22.64 15.93
N LEU A 121 -16.01 23.73 15.29
CA LEU A 121 -15.39 24.23 14.06
C LEU A 121 -14.01 24.81 14.32
N SER A 122 -13.83 25.55 15.43
CA SER A 122 -12.51 26.01 15.85
C SER A 122 -11.56 24.83 16.10
N GLY A 123 -12.03 23.79 16.81
CA GLY A 123 -11.25 22.57 17.06
C GLY A 123 -10.91 21.78 15.80
N ALA A 124 -11.82 21.71 14.81
CA ALA A 124 -11.57 21.05 13.53
C ALA A 124 -10.57 21.84 12.65
N VAL A 125 -10.64 23.17 12.67
CA VAL A 125 -9.67 24.04 12.00
C VAL A 125 -8.29 23.94 12.64
N GLU A 126 -8.21 23.96 13.97
CA GLU A 126 -6.96 23.74 14.71
C GLU A 126 -6.35 22.38 14.39
N LEU A 127 -7.15 21.30 14.44
CA LEU A 127 -6.71 19.95 14.10
C LEU A 127 -6.15 19.85 12.68
N ALA A 128 -6.78 20.52 11.71
CA ALA A 128 -6.34 20.51 10.32
C ALA A 128 -5.09 21.37 10.08
N ARG A 129 -4.90 22.50 10.79
CA ARG A 129 -3.62 23.25 10.81
C ARG A 129 -2.50 22.39 11.38
N ASP A 130 -2.79 21.69 12.48
CA ASP A 130 -1.84 20.88 13.23
C ASP A 130 -1.41 19.60 12.50
N LEU A 131 -2.28 19.03 11.66
CA LEU A 131 -1.95 17.88 10.81
C LEU A 131 -0.91 18.20 9.74
N GLY A 132 -0.83 19.46 9.28
CA GLY A 132 0.18 19.92 8.32
C GLY A 132 1.54 20.29 8.91
N ALA A 133 1.59 20.66 10.20
CA ALA A 133 2.83 21.03 10.87
C ALA A 133 3.56 19.81 11.45
N LYS A 134 4.68 19.40 10.83
CA LYS A 134 5.53 18.27 11.27
C LYS A 134 6.31 18.52 12.56
N ALA A 135 6.23 19.71 13.14
CA ALA A 135 6.85 20.02 14.41
C ALA A 135 6.01 21.08 15.12
N GLU A 136 5.27 20.72 16.18
CA GLU A 136 4.96 21.70 17.24
C GLU A 136 4.34 21.12 18.52
N THR A 137 4.54 21.92 19.57
CA THR A 137 4.24 21.74 20.99
C THR A 137 2.78 21.41 21.31
N LEU A 138 2.57 20.41 22.17
CA LEU A 138 1.26 20.07 22.75
C LEU A 138 0.82 21.04 23.87
N VAL A 139 1.67 22.01 24.20
CA VAL A 139 1.49 22.97 25.28
C VAL A 139 0.38 23.97 24.93
N GLY A 140 -0.59 24.15 25.82
CA GLY A 140 -1.71 25.10 25.65
C GLY A 140 -2.87 24.60 24.79
N LYS A 141 -2.84 23.35 24.30
CA LYS A 141 -3.94 22.76 23.55
C LYS A 141 -5.00 22.18 24.48
N THR A 142 -6.27 22.26 24.07
CA THR A 142 -7.38 21.66 24.83
C THR A 142 -7.30 20.13 24.82
N ALA A 143 -7.79 19.48 25.88
CA ALA A 143 -7.84 18.01 25.95
C ALA A 143 -8.57 17.35 24.75
N ALA A 144 -9.61 18.00 24.21
CA ALA A 144 -10.29 17.50 23.01
C ALA A 144 -9.38 17.50 21.77
N ALA A 145 -8.58 18.56 21.58
CA ALA A 145 -7.62 18.64 20.49
C ALA A 145 -6.50 17.60 20.64
N ILE A 146 -6.01 17.37 21.87
CA ILE A 146 -4.98 16.36 22.13
C ILE A 146 -5.53 14.95 21.87
N ARG A 147 -6.78 14.63 22.25
CA ARG A 147 -7.44 13.35 21.90
C ARG A 147 -7.56 13.14 20.40
N ALA A 148 -8.04 14.15 19.68
CA ALA A 148 -8.15 14.09 18.22
C ALA A 148 -6.78 13.82 17.57
N ARG A 149 -5.72 14.44 18.11
CA ARG A 149 -4.34 14.22 17.67
C ARG A 149 -3.83 12.82 17.98
N PHE A 150 -4.08 12.31 19.19
CA PHE A 150 -3.76 10.93 19.58
C PHE A 150 -4.36 9.93 18.60
N PHE A 151 -5.65 10.09 18.30
CA PHE A 151 -6.35 9.22 17.38
C PHE A 151 -5.89 9.33 15.92
N ALA A 152 -5.42 10.51 15.50
CA ALA A 152 -4.78 10.68 14.20
C ALA A 152 -3.40 9.98 14.15
N ALA A 153 -2.62 10.11 15.23
CA ALA A 153 -1.32 9.45 15.37
C ALA A 153 -1.44 7.92 15.31
N LEU A 154 -2.46 7.34 15.95
CA LEU A 154 -2.76 5.91 15.83
C LEU A 154 -3.10 5.49 14.40
N ALA A 155 -3.86 6.33 13.66
CA ALA A 155 -4.22 6.04 12.28
C ALA A 155 -3.00 6.07 11.33
N THR A 156 -2.04 6.95 11.59
CA THR A 156 -0.79 7.06 10.83
C THR A 156 0.34 6.19 11.37
N GLN A 157 0.08 5.35 12.40
CA GLN A 157 1.07 4.54 13.10
C GLN A 157 2.26 5.34 13.69
N ASP A 158 2.05 6.62 14.01
CA ASP A 158 3.04 7.47 14.67
C ASP A 158 2.97 7.26 16.19
N GLN A 159 3.68 6.22 16.66
CA GLN A 159 3.66 5.81 18.06
C GLN A 159 4.30 6.85 19.00
N GLU A 160 5.33 7.56 18.53
CA GLU A 160 5.99 8.59 19.33
C GLU A 160 5.02 9.74 19.62
N LEU A 161 4.29 10.21 18.60
CA LEU A 161 3.28 11.23 18.77
C LEU A 161 2.11 10.75 19.64
N ALA A 162 1.67 9.49 19.50
CA ALA A 162 0.62 8.92 20.32
C ALA A 162 1.00 8.92 21.81
N VAL A 163 2.21 8.47 22.17
CA VAL A 163 2.71 8.49 23.55
C VAL A 163 2.85 9.92 24.09
N ARG A 164 3.34 10.86 23.26
CA ARG A 164 3.41 12.27 23.66
C ARG A 164 2.03 12.87 23.94
N CYS A 165 1.02 12.53 23.15
CA CYS A 165 -0.36 12.95 23.37
C CYS A 165 -0.92 12.37 24.69
N LEU A 166 -0.63 11.11 25.01
CA LEU A 166 -1.03 10.49 26.28
C LEU A 166 -0.39 11.18 27.48
N GLY A 167 0.91 11.48 27.40
CA GLY A 167 1.61 12.22 28.44
C GLY A 167 1.02 13.62 28.66
N ALA A 168 0.69 14.32 27.57
CA ALA A 168 0.06 15.63 27.65
C ALA A 168 -1.36 15.57 28.24
N LEU A 169 -2.16 14.55 27.88
CA LEU A 169 -3.48 14.31 28.47
C LEU A 169 -3.36 14.04 29.97
N ALA A 170 -2.49 13.12 30.39
CA ALA A 170 -2.34 12.77 31.81
C ALA A 170 -2.00 13.96 32.72
N THR A 171 -1.38 15.02 32.18
CA THR A 171 -1.02 16.24 32.90
C THR A 171 -1.98 17.42 32.68
N HIS A 172 -3.03 17.27 31.88
CA HIS A 172 -3.93 18.35 31.50
C HIS A 172 -4.90 18.72 32.64
N GLU A 173 -5.19 20.01 32.83
CA GLU A 173 -5.98 20.53 33.96
C GLU A 173 -7.47 20.15 33.93
N SER A 174 -7.99 19.78 32.75
CA SER A 174 -9.36 19.28 32.62
C SER A 174 -9.45 17.82 33.07
N GLY A 175 -10.30 17.52 34.04
CA GLY A 175 -10.57 16.15 34.46
C GLY A 175 -10.90 15.24 33.26
N HIS A 176 -10.28 14.07 33.26
CA HIS A 176 -10.62 12.95 32.39
C HIS A 176 -11.72 12.12 33.05
N ASP A 177 -12.52 11.41 32.26
CA ASP A 177 -13.45 10.45 32.83
C ASP A 177 -12.63 9.34 33.52
N ASP A 178 -13.12 8.82 34.65
CA ASP A 178 -12.45 7.72 35.35
C ASP A 178 -12.27 6.53 34.39
N GLY A 179 -11.05 5.98 34.34
CA GLY A 179 -10.67 4.89 33.43
C GLY A 179 -10.30 5.30 31.99
N GLU A 180 -10.53 6.56 31.58
CA GLU A 180 -10.27 7.01 30.20
C GLU A 180 -8.78 6.90 29.82
N ILE A 181 -7.88 7.36 30.71
CA ILE A 181 -6.44 7.33 30.46
C ILE A 181 -5.92 5.89 30.37
N ASP A 182 -6.41 4.98 31.22
CA ASP A 182 -6.07 3.56 31.17
C ASP A 182 -6.57 2.91 29.88
N TYR A 183 -7.78 3.26 29.42
CA TYR A 183 -8.29 2.82 28.11
C TYR A 183 -7.41 3.31 26.94
N LEU A 184 -7.02 4.59 26.93
CA LEU A 184 -6.20 5.14 25.85
C LEU A 184 -4.77 4.55 25.86
N ASN A 185 -4.20 4.31 27.05
CA ASN A 185 -2.93 3.58 27.19
C ASN A 185 -3.05 2.15 26.65
N ALA A 186 -4.14 1.45 26.96
CA ALA A 186 -4.40 0.11 26.45
C ALA A 186 -4.51 0.10 24.92
N LEU A 187 -5.20 1.08 24.33
CA LEU A 187 -5.36 1.20 22.88
C LEU A 187 -4.03 1.49 22.18
N CYS A 188 -3.19 2.36 22.76
CA CYS A 188 -1.86 2.65 22.24
C CYS A 188 -0.97 1.40 22.27
N ALA A 189 -0.96 0.68 23.40
CA ALA A 189 -0.19 -0.56 23.56
C ALA A 189 -0.66 -1.66 22.57
N LEU A 190 -1.97 -1.78 22.35
CA LEU A 190 -2.54 -2.72 21.37
C LEU A 190 -2.07 -2.37 19.95
N SER A 191 -2.08 -1.09 19.58
CA SER A 191 -1.60 -0.64 18.25
C SER A 191 -0.11 -0.90 18.03
N SER A 192 0.68 -0.92 19.11
CA SER A 192 2.10 -1.26 19.13
C SER A 192 2.38 -2.76 19.29
N GLN A 193 1.35 -3.62 19.23
CA GLN A 193 1.45 -5.08 19.40
C GLN A 193 2.00 -5.52 20.77
N GLN A 194 1.91 -4.66 21.79
CA GLN A 194 2.30 -4.99 23.17
C GLN A 194 1.10 -5.56 23.93
N TYR A 195 0.68 -6.77 23.55
CA TYR A 195 -0.61 -7.34 23.98
C TYR A 195 -0.74 -7.52 25.50
N GLN A 196 0.33 -7.96 26.18
CA GLN A 196 0.33 -8.10 27.65
C GLN A 196 0.16 -6.74 28.36
N VAL A 197 0.80 -5.70 27.83
CA VAL A 197 0.71 -4.34 28.37
C VAL A 197 -0.70 -3.78 28.12
N ALA A 198 -1.23 -3.97 26.91
CA ALA A 198 -2.59 -3.56 26.54
C ALA A 198 -3.64 -4.19 27.46
N GLU A 199 -3.54 -5.49 27.71
CA GLU A 199 -4.40 -6.21 28.64
C GLU A 199 -4.29 -5.63 30.07
N SER A 200 -3.08 -5.36 30.54
CA SER A 200 -2.84 -4.87 31.90
C SER A 200 -3.46 -3.51 32.16
N TYR A 201 -3.49 -2.62 31.16
CA TYR A 201 -4.13 -1.32 31.26
C TYR A 201 -5.64 -1.44 31.10
N ALA A 202 -6.12 -2.23 30.12
CA ALA A 202 -7.55 -2.39 29.89
C ALA A 202 -8.29 -3.00 31.10
N LYS A 203 -7.65 -3.89 31.87
CA LYS A 203 -8.22 -4.45 33.10
C LYS A 203 -8.34 -3.47 34.27
N ARG A 204 -7.69 -2.30 34.22
CA ARG A 204 -7.79 -1.27 35.26
C ARG A 204 -9.05 -0.42 35.12
N VAL A 205 -9.65 -0.40 33.93
CA VAL A 205 -10.91 0.26 33.67
C VAL A 205 -12.02 -0.50 34.42
N SER A 206 -12.74 0.21 35.27
CA SER A 206 -13.75 -0.36 36.16
C SER A 206 -15.08 -0.56 35.45
N PRO A 207 -15.94 -1.52 35.85
CA PRO A 207 -17.25 -1.75 35.22
C PRO A 207 -18.20 -0.54 35.21
N GLY A 208 -17.99 0.42 36.11
CA GLY A 208 -18.76 1.67 36.17
C GLY A 208 -18.27 2.77 35.22
N ASP A 209 -17.10 2.58 34.60
CA ASP A 209 -16.47 3.57 33.74
C ASP A 209 -17.08 3.55 32.34
N ARG A 210 -17.15 4.73 31.71
CA ARG A 210 -17.78 4.89 30.39
C ARG A 210 -17.09 4.04 29.31
N ASP A 211 -15.78 3.86 29.41
CA ASP A 211 -14.97 3.14 28.43
C ASP A 211 -14.84 1.64 28.71
N PHE A 212 -15.48 1.12 29.76
CA PHE A 212 -15.33 -0.28 30.18
C PHE A 212 -15.64 -1.29 29.07
N ALA A 213 -16.73 -1.10 28.33
CA ALA A 213 -17.09 -1.99 27.23
C ALA A 213 -16.03 -2.01 26.12
N LYS A 214 -15.40 -0.86 25.84
CA LYS A 214 -14.32 -0.74 24.86
C LYS A 214 -13.02 -1.36 25.40
N ALA A 215 -12.74 -1.19 26.69
CA ALA A 215 -11.61 -1.82 27.35
C ALA A 215 -11.73 -3.36 27.35
N GLN A 216 -12.93 -3.91 27.61
CA GLN A 216 -13.17 -5.36 27.52
C GLN A 216 -12.90 -5.93 26.11
N ARG A 217 -13.22 -5.16 25.06
CA ARG A 217 -12.87 -5.54 23.67
C ARG A 217 -11.35 -5.59 23.46
N ILE A 218 -10.59 -4.67 24.06
CA ILE A 218 -9.12 -4.70 24.04
C ILE A 218 -8.59 -5.93 24.77
N VAL A 219 -9.15 -6.29 25.93
CA VAL A 219 -8.76 -7.51 26.67
C VAL A 219 -8.99 -8.77 25.82
N LEU A 220 -10.15 -8.87 25.17
CA LEU A 220 -10.46 -9.97 24.25
C LEU A 220 -9.44 -10.05 23.11
N GLU A 221 -9.18 -8.94 22.45
CA GLU A 221 -8.27 -8.90 21.31
C GLU A 221 -6.83 -9.21 21.71
N ALA A 222 -6.35 -8.65 22.83
CA ALA A 222 -5.02 -8.90 23.36
C ALA A 222 -4.82 -10.37 23.75
N ASN A 223 -5.83 -11.01 24.36
CA ASN A 223 -5.76 -12.44 24.67
C ASN A 223 -5.81 -13.31 23.41
N ALA A 224 -6.58 -12.89 22.40
CA ALA A 224 -6.62 -13.59 21.11
C ALA A 224 -5.24 -13.54 20.42
N TRP A 225 -4.59 -12.38 20.29
CA TRP A 225 -3.25 -12.31 19.67
C TRP A 225 -2.15 -13.07 20.42
N GLN A 226 -2.37 -13.39 21.70
CA GLN A 226 -1.50 -14.23 22.51
C GLN A 226 -1.83 -15.72 22.43
N GLY A 227 -2.84 -16.13 21.64
CA GLY A 227 -3.27 -17.53 21.55
C GLY A 227 -4.00 -18.06 22.80
N ASN A 228 -4.40 -17.20 23.74
CA ASN A 228 -5.03 -17.62 25.00
C ASN A 228 -6.54 -17.89 24.82
N THR A 229 -6.89 -18.97 24.11
CA THR A 229 -8.27 -19.33 23.77
C THR A 229 -9.16 -19.52 25.00
N LYS A 230 -8.60 -19.98 26.12
CA LYS A 230 -9.32 -20.17 27.38
C LYS A 230 -9.79 -18.85 27.97
N ALA A 231 -8.90 -17.84 28.03
CA ALA A 231 -9.26 -16.51 28.52
C ALA A 231 -10.26 -15.82 27.59
N VAL A 232 -10.08 -15.95 26.27
CA VAL A 232 -11.04 -15.41 25.29
C VAL A 232 -12.40 -16.07 25.48
N SER A 233 -12.48 -17.40 25.58
CA SER A 233 -13.75 -18.13 25.76
C SER A 233 -14.44 -17.79 27.08
N ALA A 234 -13.68 -17.54 28.15
CA ALA A 234 -14.23 -17.12 29.43
C ALA A 234 -14.85 -15.71 29.38
N LEU A 235 -14.29 -14.82 28.55
CA LEU A 235 -14.78 -13.46 28.34
C LEU A 235 -15.87 -13.36 27.26
N LEU A 236 -15.86 -14.27 26.28
CA LEU A 236 -16.81 -14.30 25.16
C LEU A 236 -18.15 -14.93 25.59
N THR A 237 -18.83 -14.28 26.55
CA THR A 237 -20.17 -14.66 27.00
C THR A 237 -21.20 -14.45 25.88
N SER A 238 -22.39 -15.05 25.99
CA SER A 238 -23.46 -14.87 24.99
C SER A 238 -23.86 -13.40 24.78
N GLU A 239 -23.77 -12.58 25.84
CA GLU A 239 -24.06 -11.15 25.80
C GLU A 239 -23.00 -10.37 25.02
N ILE A 240 -21.71 -10.63 25.26
CA ILE A 240 -20.62 -9.98 24.54
C ILE A 240 -20.56 -10.49 23.09
N ALA A 241 -20.74 -11.78 22.87
CA ALA A 241 -20.76 -12.39 21.54
C ALA A 241 -21.88 -11.81 20.64
N ALA A 242 -23.02 -11.42 21.22
CA ALA A 242 -24.12 -10.76 20.52
C ALA A 242 -23.81 -9.31 20.12
N GLN A 243 -22.90 -8.64 20.82
CA GLN A 243 -22.45 -7.27 20.52
C GLN A 243 -21.33 -7.23 19.46
N LEU A 244 -20.75 -8.39 19.12
CA LEU A 244 -19.73 -8.51 18.09
C LEU A 244 -20.36 -8.86 16.74
N SER A 245 -19.93 -8.13 15.73
CA SER A 245 -20.22 -8.40 14.34
C SER A 245 -19.58 -9.72 13.88
N SER A 246 -20.05 -10.22 12.73
CA SER A 246 -19.49 -11.42 12.10
C SER A 246 -18.00 -11.26 11.77
N CYS A 247 -17.58 -10.09 11.28
CA CYS A 247 -16.18 -9.83 10.96
C CYS A 247 -15.31 -9.65 12.23
N GLU A 248 -15.85 -9.09 13.33
CA GLU A 248 -15.13 -9.03 14.62
C GLU A 248 -14.86 -10.43 15.20
N ARG A 249 -15.85 -11.32 15.15
CA ARG A 249 -15.66 -12.71 15.63
C ARG A 249 -14.64 -13.47 14.78
N LEU A 250 -14.66 -13.27 13.46
CA LEU A 250 -13.64 -13.82 12.56
C LEU A 250 -12.24 -13.26 12.83
N LEU A 251 -12.10 -11.96 13.10
CA LEU A 251 -10.84 -11.34 13.49
C LEU A 251 -10.27 -11.92 14.77
N LEU A 252 -11.11 -12.14 15.79
CA LEU A 252 -10.69 -12.78 17.05
C LEU A 252 -10.21 -14.21 16.82
N ALA A 253 -10.95 -15.00 16.03
CA ALA A 253 -10.55 -16.36 15.69
C ALA A 253 -9.23 -16.40 14.89
N HIS A 254 -9.05 -15.47 13.95
CA HIS A 254 -7.78 -15.27 13.23
C HIS A 254 -6.62 -14.99 14.18
N ALA A 255 -6.77 -14.00 15.06
CA ALA A 255 -5.73 -13.61 16.01
C ALA A 255 -5.35 -14.76 16.93
N ALA A 256 -6.34 -15.49 17.46
CA ALA A 256 -6.15 -16.68 18.31
C ALA A 256 -5.32 -17.77 17.64
N ILE A 257 -5.63 -18.09 16.39
CA ILE A 257 -4.88 -19.10 15.64
C ILE A 257 -3.44 -18.62 15.37
N LEU A 258 -3.27 -17.38 14.91
CA LEU A 258 -1.95 -16.84 14.56
C LEU A 258 -1.02 -16.67 15.77
N GLY A 259 -1.59 -16.49 16.97
CA GLY A 259 -0.85 -16.41 18.23
C GLY A 259 -0.62 -17.76 18.93
N SER A 260 -1.17 -18.86 18.40
CA SER A 260 -1.15 -20.17 19.08
C SER A 260 0.05 -21.03 18.68
N GLU A 261 0.64 -21.72 19.65
CA GLU A 261 1.65 -22.77 19.41
C GLU A 261 1.01 -24.06 18.85
N GLU A 262 -0.29 -24.27 19.09
CA GLU A 262 -1.07 -25.42 18.64
C GLU A 262 -2.23 -24.99 17.71
N PRO A 263 -1.94 -24.59 16.47
CA PRO A 263 -2.93 -23.99 15.57
C PRO A 263 -4.09 -24.94 15.21
N ASN A 264 -3.88 -26.26 15.15
CA ASN A 264 -4.95 -27.20 14.82
C ASN A 264 -5.96 -27.36 15.96
N THR A 265 -5.48 -27.54 17.19
CA THR A 265 -6.33 -27.56 18.40
C THR A 265 -7.11 -26.25 18.48
N THR A 266 -6.41 -25.13 18.32
CA THR A 266 -7.00 -23.78 18.38
C THR A 266 -8.06 -23.59 17.28
N PHE A 267 -7.80 -24.03 16.05
CA PHE A 267 -8.76 -23.97 14.95
C PHE A 267 -10.11 -24.61 15.30
N HIS A 268 -10.08 -25.79 15.92
CA HIS A 268 -11.30 -26.48 16.34
C HIS A 268 -12.02 -25.76 17.50
N GLU A 269 -11.27 -25.19 18.45
CA GLU A 269 -11.83 -24.44 19.58
C GLU A 269 -12.54 -23.16 19.10
N VAL A 270 -11.87 -22.36 18.26
CA VAL A 270 -12.37 -21.03 17.85
C VAL A 270 -13.50 -21.09 16.82
N ARG A 271 -13.69 -22.24 16.15
CA ARG A 271 -14.79 -22.44 15.19
C ARG A 271 -16.17 -22.18 15.82
N ASN A 272 -16.30 -22.46 17.11
CA ASN A 272 -17.53 -22.22 17.87
C ASN A 272 -17.77 -20.73 18.13
N TRP A 273 -16.71 -19.90 18.18
CA TRP A 273 -16.85 -18.44 18.32
C TRP A 273 -17.42 -17.80 17.05
N VAL A 274 -17.06 -18.37 15.90
CA VAL A 274 -17.36 -17.84 14.59
C VAL A 274 -18.82 -18.10 14.18
N GLY A 275 -19.32 -19.32 14.43
CA GLY A 275 -20.72 -19.70 14.12
C GLY A 275 -21.05 -19.70 12.62
N VAL A 276 -22.32 -19.47 12.26
CA VAL A 276 -22.74 -19.24 10.86
C VAL A 276 -22.43 -17.80 10.50
N VAL A 277 -21.51 -17.59 9.55
CA VAL A 277 -21.02 -16.26 9.21
C VAL A 277 -21.58 -15.79 7.88
N SER A 278 -22.19 -14.60 7.90
CA SER A 278 -22.39 -13.80 6.69
C SER A 278 -21.33 -12.70 6.68
N ILE A 279 -20.37 -12.79 5.76
CA ILE A 279 -19.40 -11.72 5.54
C ILE A 279 -20.06 -10.67 4.67
N SER A 280 -20.13 -9.43 5.16
CA SER A 280 -20.73 -8.31 4.43
C SER A 280 -19.77 -7.13 4.39
N PRO A 281 -19.57 -6.46 3.23
CA PRO A 281 -18.83 -5.21 3.15
C PRO A 281 -19.40 -4.07 4.01
N ALA A 282 -20.68 -4.14 4.40
CA ALA A 282 -21.32 -3.18 5.29
C ALA A 282 -20.96 -3.38 6.77
N ASP A 283 -20.28 -4.47 7.12
CA ASP A 283 -19.78 -4.72 8.47
C ASP A 283 -18.61 -3.76 8.79
N ALA A 284 -18.69 -3.06 9.92
CA ALA A 284 -17.69 -2.07 10.33
C ALA A 284 -16.27 -2.67 10.46
N ALA A 285 -16.16 -3.97 10.77
CA ALA A 285 -14.89 -4.66 10.89
C ALA A 285 -14.42 -5.35 9.60
N TYR A 286 -15.20 -5.29 8.52
CA TYR A 286 -14.89 -5.96 7.24
C TYR A 286 -13.50 -5.61 6.73
N ASN A 287 -13.16 -4.33 6.63
CA ASN A 287 -11.86 -3.89 6.10
C ASN A 287 -10.69 -4.44 6.91
N ARG A 288 -10.81 -4.40 8.25
CA ARG A 288 -9.76 -4.91 9.14
C ARG A 288 -9.63 -6.42 8.99
N TYR A 289 -10.76 -7.11 8.94
CA TYR A 289 -10.81 -8.55 8.72
C TYR A 289 -10.17 -8.96 7.39
N ALA A 290 -10.64 -8.37 6.30
CA ALA A 290 -10.17 -8.67 4.96
C ALA A 290 -8.67 -8.39 4.81
N LYS A 291 -8.12 -7.30 5.39
CA LYS A 291 -6.65 -7.09 5.40
C LYS A 291 -5.90 -8.22 6.11
N CYS A 292 -6.34 -8.61 7.30
CA CYS A 292 -5.70 -9.67 8.07
C CYS A 292 -5.78 -11.01 7.34
N HIS A 293 -6.95 -11.35 6.81
CA HIS A 293 -7.20 -12.61 6.11
C HIS A 293 -6.38 -12.72 4.83
N VAL A 294 -6.38 -11.67 4.00
CA VAL A 294 -5.61 -11.64 2.76
C VAL A 294 -4.10 -11.69 3.03
N ARG A 295 -3.61 -10.96 4.03
CA ARG A 295 -2.19 -11.04 4.41
C ARG A 295 -1.79 -12.47 4.80
N ALA A 296 -2.62 -13.15 5.58
CA ALA A 296 -2.36 -14.53 5.99
C ALA A 296 -2.31 -15.49 4.78
N MET A 297 -3.16 -15.27 3.77
CA MET A 297 -3.12 -16.06 2.54
C MET A 297 -1.89 -15.84 1.70
N VAL A 298 -1.46 -14.59 1.52
CA VAL A 298 -0.26 -14.30 0.74
C VAL A 298 0.95 -14.95 1.41
N GLU A 299 1.08 -14.79 2.72
CA GLU A 299 2.16 -15.40 3.49
C GLU A 299 2.10 -16.93 3.42
N LEU A 300 0.90 -17.52 3.44
CA LEU A 300 0.72 -18.96 3.23
C LEU A 300 1.16 -19.40 1.82
N HIS A 301 0.72 -18.69 0.78
CA HIS A 301 1.03 -19.02 -0.60
C HIS A 301 2.53 -18.95 -0.89
N GLU A 302 3.19 -17.89 -0.45
CA GLU A 302 4.64 -17.72 -0.57
C GLU A 302 5.38 -18.81 0.20
N GLY A 303 5.00 -19.06 1.45
CA GLY A 303 5.65 -20.07 2.27
C GLY A 303 5.46 -21.51 1.75
N LEU A 304 4.31 -21.82 1.13
CA LEU A 304 4.10 -23.11 0.46
C LEU A 304 4.92 -23.23 -0.82
N SER A 305 5.03 -22.14 -1.58
CA SER A 305 5.84 -22.10 -2.80
C SER A 305 7.32 -22.30 -2.49
N ASP A 306 7.82 -21.66 -1.42
CA ASP A 306 9.19 -21.85 -0.92
C ASP A 306 9.48 -23.29 -0.49
N LEU A 307 8.45 -24.02 -0.02
CA LEU A 307 8.53 -25.43 0.37
C LEU A 307 8.20 -26.40 -0.77
N GLU A 308 7.91 -25.90 -1.98
CA GLU A 308 7.44 -26.67 -3.14
C GLU A 308 6.19 -27.54 -2.85
N LEU A 309 5.39 -27.14 -1.86
CA LEU A 309 4.19 -27.85 -1.43
C LEU A 309 2.95 -27.34 -2.16
N LYS A 310 2.13 -28.27 -2.67
CA LYS A 310 0.81 -27.95 -3.21
C LYS A 310 -0.24 -28.03 -2.11
N TRP A 311 -0.89 -26.90 -1.81
CA TRP A 311 -1.98 -26.86 -0.83
C TRP A 311 -3.33 -27.16 -1.47
N HIS A 312 -4.04 -28.13 -0.90
CA HIS A 312 -5.45 -28.34 -1.17
C HIS A 312 -6.28 -27.82 0.01
N ALA A 313 -7.18 -26.86 -0.26
CA ALA A 313 -7.98 -26.08 0.71
C ALA A 313 -8.95 -26.85 1.60
N LYS A 314 -8.77 -28.16 1.81
CA LYS A 314 -9.78 -29.00 2.44
C LYS A 314 -9.35 -29.73 3.69
N ASN A 315 -8.07 -29.77 4.05
CA ASN A 315 -7.71 -30.47 5.28
C ASN A 315 -6.38 -30.00 5.91
N ILE A 316 -6.45 -29.14 6.92
CA ILE A 316 -5.31 -28.83 7.78
C ILE A 316 -4.70 -30.09 8.41
N ASP A 317 -5.51 -31.11 8.70
CA ASP A 317 -5.03 -32.37 9.26
C ASP A 317 -4.05 -33.09 8.32
N SER A 318 -4.15 -32.84 7.01
CA SER A 318 -3.20 -33.40 6.03
C SER A 318 -1.84 -32.70 6.06
N LEU A 319 -1.80 -31.39 6.35
CA LEU A 319 -0.53 -30.66 6.52
C LEU A 319 0.11 -30.87 7.88
N CYS A 320 -0.69 -31.10 8.93
CA CYS A 320 -0.15 -31.50 10.24
C CYS A 320 0.56 -32.87 10.20
N GLN A 321 0.30 -33.69 9.18
CA GLN A 321 1.01 -34.96 8.94
C GLN A 321 2.33 -34.78 8.18
N THR A 322 2.63 -33.56 7.73
CA THR A 322 3.84 -33.20 7.00
C THR A 322 4.75 -32.37 7.91
N ASP A 323 6.07 -32.50 7.78
CA ASP A 323 7.03 -31.72 8.57
C ASP A 323 7.08 -30.27 8.05
N VAL A 324 6.16 -29.44 8.53
CA VAL A 324 5.92 -28.08 8.05
C VAL A 324 6.08 -27.08 9.21
N PRO A 325 6.70 -25.90 8.99
CA PRO A 325 6.86 -24.91 10.04
C PRO A 325 5.52 -24.51 10.69
N THR A 326 5.51 -24.34 12.01
CA THR A 326 4.32 -23.93 12.79
C THR A 326 3.63 -22.69 12.22
N ARG A 327 4.40 -21.74 11.69
CA ARG A 327 3.85 -20.53 11.05
C ARG A 327 2.95 -20.85 9.86
N ILE A 328 3.35 -21.80 9.02
CA ILE A 328 2.54 -22.24 7.87
C ILE A 328 1.26 -22.92 8.37
N LEU A 329 1.34 -23.73 9.43
CA LEU A 329 0.16 -24.35 10.06
C LEU A 329 -0.80 -23.32 10.68
N GLN A 330 -0.29 -22.25 11.28
CA GLN A 330 -1.10 -21.13 11.79
C GLN A 330 -1.83 -20.41 10.65
N LEU A 331 -1.11 -20.07 9.59
CA LEU A 331 -1.68 -19.37 8.43
C LEU A 331 -2.74 -20.23 7.73
N ALA A 332 -2.44 -21.50 7.54
CA ALA A 332 -3.33 -22.55 7.07
C ALA A 332 -4.65 -22.64 7.85
N ALA A 333 -4.56 -22.79 9.18
CA ALA A 333 -5.71 -22.86 10.09
C ALA A 333 -6.56 -21.59 9.98
N SER A 334 -5.90 -20.43 10.00
CA SER A 334 -6.55 -19.13 9.95
C SER A 334 -7.32 -18.94 8.64
N VAL A 335 -6.70 -19.28 7.51
CA VAL A 335 -7.33 -19.25 6.18
C VAL A 335 -8.51 -20.23 6.08
N GLY A 336 -8.39 -21.40 6.71
CA GLY A 336 -9.42 -22.44 6.73
C GLY A 336 -10.72 -22.07 7.46
N LEU A 337 -10.79 -20.95 8.18
CA LEU A 337 -12.00 -20.57 8.94
C LEU A 337 -13.23 -20.27 8.06
N ILE A 338 -13.04 -19.86 6.80
CA ILE A 338 -14.15 -19.55 5.86
C ILE A 338 -14.42 -20.71 4.87
N SER A 339 -13.63 -21.78 4.86
CA SER A 339 -13.62 -22.76 3.75
C SER A 339 -14.82 -23.73 3.70
N GLY A 340 -16.01 -23.30 4.11
CA GLY A 340 -17.28 -23.90 3.67
C GLY A 340 -17.65 -23.58 2.21
N SER A 341 -17.08 -22.53 1.60
CA SER A 341 -17.42 -22.10 0.23
C SER A 341 -16.26 -22.10 -0.79
N LEU A 342 -14.99 -22.16 -0.37
CA LEU A 342 -13.84 -22.00 -1.27
C LEU A 342 -13.17 -23.35 -1.54
N LYS A 343 -13.64 -24.00 -2.60
CA LYS A 343 -12.97 -25.17 -3.18
C LYS A 343 -11.64 -24.69 -3.79
N SER A 344 -10.55 -25.34 -3.35
CA SER A 344 -9.17 -25.25 -3.85
C SER A 344 -8.49 -23.88 -3.75
N VAL A 345 -7.26 -23.86 -3.20
CA VAL A 345 -6.26 -22.82 -3.49
C VAL A 345 -5.62 -23.21 -4.84
N SER A 346 -6.43 -23.24 -5.90
CA SER A 346 -5.94 -23.19 -7.28
C SER A 346 -5.94 -21.72 -7.73
N GLU A 347 -5.42 -21.43 -8.93
CA GLU A 347 -5.59 -20.11 -9.56
C GLU A 347 -7.07 -19.64 -9.56
N ASP A 348 -8.04 -20.57 -9.57
CA ASP A 348 -9.49 -20.29 -9.45
C ASP A 348 -9.91 -19.69 -8.09
N ALA A 349 -9.14 -19.96 -7.02
CA ALA A 349 -9.37 -19.37 -5.71
C ALA A 349 -9.13 -17.87 -5.76
N ALA A 350 -8.04 -17.47 -6.41
CA ALA A 350 -7.61 -16.08 -6.58
C ALA A 350 -8.69 -15.22 -7.26
N ALA A 351 -9.36 -15.77 -8.28
CA ALA A 351 -10.51 -15.14 -8.92
C ALA A 351 -11.74 -15.08 -8.00
N SER A 352 -12.03 -16.17 -7.28
CA SER A 352 -13.10 -16.18 -6.26
C SER A 352 -12.85 -15.14 -5.17
N TRP A 353 -11.59 -14.93 -4.76
CA TRP A 353 -11.18 -13.91 -3.77
C TRP A 353 -11.37 -12.49 -4.28
N ALA A 354 -10.93 -12.20 -5.51
CA ALA A 354 -11.15 -10.92 -6.16
C ALA A 354 -12.66 -10.58 -6.14
N SER A 355 -13.53 -11.53 -6.45
CA SER A 355 -14.99 -11.30 -6.43
C SER A 355 -15.62 -11.08 -5.04
N ILE A 356 -15.00 -11.57 -3.97
CA ILE A 356 -15.47 -11.37 -2.58
C ILE A 356 -14.92 -10.07 -1.98
N ILE A 357 -13.68 -9.70 -2.34
CA ILE A 357 -12.93 -8.58 -1.74
C ILE A 357 -13.10 -7.28 -2.52
N LEU A 358 -13.20 -7.37 -3.85
CA LEU A 358 -13.33 -6.22 -4.74
C LEU A 358 -14.79 -5.89 -5.05
N GLN A 359 -15.77 -6.33 -4.24
CA GLN A 359 -17.15 -5.91 -4.50
C GLN A 359 -17.23 -4.38 -4.46
N PRO A 360 -17.59 -3.73 -5.57
CA PRO A 360 -17.73 -2.29 -5.62
C PRO A 360 -19.03 -1.96 -4.91
N ASP A 361 -18.99 -1.89 -3.58
CA ASP A 361 -20.07 -1.29 -2.83
C ASP A 361 -19.73 0.19 -2.61
N ASP A 362 -20.75 1.04 -2.60
CA ASP A 362 -20.66 2.51 -2.46
C ASP A 362 -20.02 2.94 -1.13
N GLN A 363 -19.68 1.99 -0.27
CA GLN A 363 -19.09 2.14 1.04
C GLN A 363 -17.57 1.89 1.07
N PHE A 364 -16.95 1.62 -0.08
CA PHE A 364 -15.49 1.44 -0.17
C PHE A 364 -14.76 2.71 0.30
N ARG A 365 -13.82 2.56 1.24
CA ARG A 365 -13.07 3.69 1.83
C ARG A 365 -11.56 3.53 1.63
N GLY A 366 -10.95 4.48 0.94
CA GLY A 366 -9.51 4.71 0.91
C GLY A 366 -8.70 4.04 -0.19
N TYR A 367 -7.88 4.85 -0.87
CA TYR A 367 -6.82 4.47 -1.81
C TYR A 367 -5.89 3.40 -1.23
N ASP A 368 -5.42 3.59 0.00
CA ASP A 368 -4.44 2.71 0.64
C ASP A 368 -4.97 1.29 0.86
N TYR A 369 -6.29 1.15 1.05
CA TYR A 369 -6.92 -0.17 1.18
C TYR A 369 -6.97 -0.87 -0.18
N LEU A 370 -7.45 -0.18 -1.23
CA LEU A 370 -7.53 -0.75 -2.57
C LEU A 370 -6.14 -1.12 -3.10
N GLU A 371 -5.17 -0.23 -2.94
CA GLU A 371 -3.77 -0.45 -3.33
C GLU A 371 -3.16 -1.65 -2.60
N PHE A 372 -3.33 -1.72 -1.27
CA PHE A 372 -2.88 -2.86 -0.48
C PHE A 372 -3.48 -4.17 -1.00
N GLN A 373 -4.80 -4.20 -1.22
CA GLN A 373 -5.53 -5.41 -1.64
C GLN A 373 -5.13 -5.85 -3.05
N LEU A 374 -5.01 -4.94 -4.01
CA LEU A 374 -4.56 -5.28 -5.36
C LEU A 374 -3.10 -5.75 -5.38
N SER A 375 -2.24 -5.15 -4.56
CA SER A 375 -0.88 -5.64 -4.38
C SER A 375 -0.85 -7.07 -3.81
N GLN A 376 -1.76 -7.41 -2.90
CA GLN A 376 -1.84 -8.77 -2.34
C GLN A 376 -2.39 -9.77 -3.38
N LEU A 377 -3.44 -9.42 -4.11
CA LEU A 377 -4.00 -10.27 -5.17
C LEU A 377 -2.98 -10.53 -6.30
N THR A 378 -2.16 -9.54 -6.64
CA THR A 378 -1.06 -9.71 -7.59
C THR A 378 -0.02 -10.72 -7.11
N ARG A 379 0.33 -10.69 -5.81
CA ARG A 379 1.26 -11.66 -5.19
C ARG A 379 0.69 -13.09 -5.17
N LEU A 380 -0.63 -13.23 -5.17
CA LEU A 380 -1.33 -14.52 -5.27
C LEU A 380 -1.51 -15.02 -6.72
N GLY A 381 -0.94 -14.32 -7.72
CA GLY A 381 -1.12 -14.67 -9.13
C GLY A 381 -2.51 -14.36 -9.69
N ALA A 382 -3.39 -13.66 -8.93
CA ALA A 382 -4.76 -13.32 -9.32
C ALA A 382 -4.85 -12.17 -10.35
N TYR A 383 -3.85 -12.04 -11.22
CA TYR A 383 -3.66 -10.86 -12.04
C TYR A 383 -4.83 -10.64 -12.99
N GLU A 384 -5.30 -11.70 -13.67
CA GLU A 384 -6.40 -11.61 -14.63
C GLU A 384 -7.73 -11.21 -13.96
N ALA A 385 -8.00 -11.70 -12.75
CA ALA A 385 -9.20 -11.31 -12.01
C ALA A 385 -9.15 -9.86 -11.54
N VAL A 386 -7.96 -9.37 -11.16
CA VAL A 386 -7.73 -7.95 -10.85
C VAL A 386 -7.91 -7.09 -12.09
N LEU A 387 -7.38 -7.52 -13.24
CA LEU A 387 -7.55 -6.85 -14.53
C LEU A 387 -9.03 -6.74 -14.91
N GLU A 388 -9.73 -7.86 -14.85
CA GLU A 388 -11.15 -7.94 -15.18
C GLU A 388 -11.96 -7.02 -14.28
N TYR A 389 -11.67 -7.00 -12.98
CA TYR A 389 -12.30 -6.08 -12.05
C TYR A 389 -12.05 -4.61 -12.40
N ILE A 390 -10.78 -4.22 -12.59
CA ILE A 390 -10.38 -2.86 -12.94
C ILE A 390 -11.07 -2.42 -14.23
N ASN A 391 -11.07 -3.28 -15.26
CA ASN A 391 -11.68 -3.00 -16.55
C ASN A 391 -13.21 -2.89 -16.46
N ASN A 392 -13.87 -3.74 -15.67
CA ASN A 392 -15.31 -3.66 -15.42
C ASN A 392 -15.68 -2.40 -14.64
N ALA A 393 -14.89 -2.04 -13.63
CA ALA A 393 -15.08 -0.85 -12.81
C ALA A 393 -14.88 0.46 -13.59
N ALA A 394 -14.08 0.45 -14.67
CA ALA A 394 -13.89 1.63 -15.53
C ALA A 394 -15.21 2.18 -16.09
N SER A 395 -16.18 1.29 -16.38
CA SER A 395 -17.48 1.66 -16.94
C SER A 395 -18.44 2.32 -15.92
N SER A 396 -18.22 2.08 -14.63
CA SER A 396 -19.05 2.56 -13.53
C SER A 396 -18.30 3.52 -12.58
N ILE A 397 -17.07 3.89 -12.91
CA ILE A 397 -16.18 4.66 -12.03
C ILE A 397 -16.80 5.98 -11.57
N ASP A 398 -17.54 6.65 -12.46
CA ASP A 398 -18.24 7.91 -12.18
C ASP A 398 -19.29 7.79 -11.06
N ARG A 399 -19.74 6.58 -10.69
CA ARG A 399 -20.71 6.33 -9.62
C ARG A 399 -20.06 6.03 -8.27
N LEU A 400 -18.75 5.79 -8.24
CA LEU A 400 -18.02 5.40 -7.04
C LEU A 400 -17.62 6.63 -6.20
N PRO A 401 -17.31 6.46 -4.90
CA PRO A 401 -16.73 7.53 -4.07
C PRO A 401 -15.42 8.06 -4.65
N GLU A 402 -15.14 9.36 -4.50
CA GLU A 402 -13.97 10.04 -5.07
C GLU A 402 -12.63 9.35 -4.73
N GLU A 403 -12.44 8.94 -3.47
CA GLU A 403 -11.25 8.18 -3.05
C GLU A 403 -11.07 6.87 -3.83
N THR A 404 -12.18 6.19 -4.12
CA THR A 404 -12.21 4.94 -4.88
C THR A 404 -11.99 5.21 -6.37
N GLN A 405 -12.48 6.34 -6.90
CA GLN A 405 -12.20 6.80 -8.27
C GLN A 405 -10.71 7.06 -8.45
N THR A 406 -10.09 7.85 -7.55
CA THR A 406 -8.64 8.10 -7.56
C THR A 406 -7.86 6.79 -7.48
N ALA A 407 -8.29 5.86 -6.64
CA ALA A 407 -7.60 4.58 -6.47
C ALA A 407 -7.69 3.68 -7.69
N LEU A 408 -8.88 3.45 -8.23
CA LEU A 408 -9.08 2.62 -9.41
C LEU A 408 -8.37 3.20 -10.63
N THR A 409 -8.39 4.53 -10.80
CA THR A 409 -7.69 5.16 -11.93
C THR A 409 -6.18 5.00 -11.85
N LEU A 410 -5.57 5.27 -10.69
CA LEU A 410 -4.13 5.07 -10.50
C LEU A 410 -3.76 3.59 -10.67
N LEU A 411 -4.58 2.66 -10.18
CA LEU A 411 -4.34 1.22 -10.34
C LEU A 411 -4.50 0.77 -11.79
N GLY A 412 -5.47 1.30 -12.53
CA GLY A 412 -5.61 1.08 -13.96
C GLY A 412 -4.42 1.62 -14.76
N VAL A 413 -3.91 2.82 -14.42
CA VAL A 413 -2.69 3.38 -15.03
C VAL A 413 -1.48 2.51 -14.73
N PHE A 414 -1.27 2.15 -13.46
CA PHE A 414 -0.18 1.28 -13.03
C PHE A 414 -0.16 0.00 -13.85
N ASN A 415 -1.32 -0.62 -13.92
CA ASN A 415 -1.51 -1.91 -14.53
C ASN A 415 -1.32 -1.84 -16.06
N ALA A 416 -1.95 -0.88 -16.73
CA ALA A 416 -1.83 -0.71 -18.17
C ALA A 416 -0.39 -0.39 -18.60
N GLU A 417 0.32 0.44 -17.83
CA GLU A 417 1.75 0.74 -18.07
C GLU A 417 2.61 -0.51 -17.87
N ARG A 418 2.35 -1.27 -16.80
CA ARG A 418 3.08 -2.50 -16.46
C ARG A 418 2.95 -3.57 -17.54
N THR A 419 1.75 -3.79 -18.09
CA THR A 419 1.54 -4.78 -19.15
C THR A 419 1.67 -4.26 -20.58
N ALA A 420 2.01 -2.98 -20.77
CA ALA A 420 1.99 -2.36 -22.10
C ALA A 420 0.62 -2.45 -22.79
N ASP A 421 -0.45 -2.37 -22.01
CA ASP A 421 -1.82 -2.47 -22.51
C ASP A 421 -2.20 -1.22 -23.30
N ARG A 422 -2.93 -1.40 -24.40
CA ARG A 422 -3.50 -0.32 -25.21
C ARG A 422 -4.52 0.51 -24.43
N SER A 423 -5.08 -0.03 -23.34
CA SER A 423 -5.97 0.67 -22.43
C SER A 423 -5.29 1.81 -21.65
N LEU A 424 -3.96 1.95 -21.70
CA LEU A 424 -3.23 2.99 -20.96
C LEU A 424 -3.77 4.40 -21.24
N ASN A 425 -4.09 4.73 -22.49
CA ASN A 425 -4.63 6.05 -22.83
C ASN A 425 -6.00 6.31 -22.19
N GLN A 426 -6.84 5.28 -22.11
CA GLN A 426 -8.14 5.36 -21.44
C GLN A 426 -7.97 5.59 -19.95
N TRP A 427 -7.05 4.84 -19.31
CA TRP A 427 -6.75 4.99 -17.90
C TRP A 427 -6.09 6.33 -17.57
N MET A 428 -5.20 6.83 -18.42
CA MET A 428 -4.59 8.15 -18.30
C MET A 428 -5.64 9.27 -18.41
N ALA A 429 -6.63 9.13 -19.30
CA ALA A 429 -7.73 10.10 -19.41
C ALA A 429 -8.61 10.12 -18.15
N LEU A 430 -8.88 8.94 -17.56
CA LEU A 430 -9.60 8.86 -16.29
C LEU A 430 -8.76 9.39 -15.12
N ALA A 431 -7.46 9.10 -15.07
CA ALA A 431 -6.56 9.59 -14.03
C ALA A 431 -6.42 11.11 -14.07
N GLN A 432 -6.41 11.73 -15.25
CA GLN A 432 -6.46 13.20 -15.39
C GLN A 432 -7.76 13.81 -14.82
N LYS A 433 -8.85 13.05 -14.76
CA LYS A 433 -10.13 13.50 -14.20
C LYS A 433 -10.18 13.35 -12.66
N TYR A 434 -9.52 12.33 -12.11
CA TYR A 434 -9.74 11.87 -10.73
C TYR A 434 -8.50 11.80 -9.83
N ALA A 435 -7.30 12.02 -10.36
CA ALA A 435 -6.05 11.91 -9.62
C ALA A 435 -5.10 13.09 -9.90
N ASP A 436 -4.30 13.46 -8.89
CA ASP A 436 -3.27 14.48 -9.03
C ASP A 436 -2.15 14.02 -9.98
N HIS A 437 -1.68 14.93 -10.83
CA HIS A 437 -0.58 14.66 -11.77
C HIS A 437 0.66 14.06 -11.10
N SER A 438 1.03 14.54 -9.91
CA SER A 438 2.19 14.02 -9.17
C SER A 438 2.03 12.55 -8.76
N ARG A 439 0.80 12.14 -8.42
CA ARG A 439 0.50 10.75 -8.06
C ARG A 439 0.53 9.86 -9.29
N VAL A 440 -0.03 10.33 -10.42
CA VAL A 440 0.01 9.61 -11.70
C VAL A 440 1.44 9.37 -12.15
N ASP A 441 2.30 10.41 -12.08
CA ASP A 441 3.70 10.29 -12.47
C ASP A 441 4.47 9.31 -11.58
N ALA A 442 4.23 9.34 -10.26
CA ALA A 442 4.81 8.38 -9.32
C ALA A 442 4.35 6.95 -9.61
N THR A 443 3.06 6.76 -9.90
CA THR A 443 2.48 5.46 -10.25
C THR A 443 3.03 4.91 -11.57
N LEU A 444 3.20 5.75 -12.60
CA LEU A 444 3.84 5.36 -13.85
C LEU A 444 5.30 4.97 -13.64
N ALA A 445 6.03 5.73 -12.80
CA ALA A 445 7.41 5.41 -12.46
C ALA A 445 7.51 4.04 -11.76
N ASP A 446 6.65 3.74 -10.78
CA ASP A 446 6.63 2.43 -10.12
C ASP A 446 6.27 1.30 -11.09
N ALA A 447 5.24 1.51 -11.93
CA ALA A 447 4.82 0.52 -12.93
C ALA A 447 5.93 0.16 -13.91
N ARG A 448 6.68 1.15 -14.39
CA ARG A 448 7.85 0.95 -15.28
C ARG A 448 8.94 0.15 -14.59
N VAL A 449 9.25 0.49 -13.34
CA VAL A 449 10.22 -0.27 -12.54
C VAL A 449 9.76 -1.72 -12.42
N ARG A 450 8.50 -1.99 -12.06
CA ARG A 450 8.00 -3.37 -11.92
C ARG A 450 8.05 -4.15 -13.22
N ARG A 451 7.59 -3.54 -14.31
CA ARG A 451 7.66 -4.13 -15.66
C ARG A 451 9.09 -4.46 -16.08
N ARG A 452 10.05 -3.59 -15.76
CA ARG A 452 11.47 -3.80 -16.07
C ARG A 452 12.05 -4.97 -15.27
N LEU A 453 11.61 -5.14 -14.02
CA LEU A 453 12.05 -6.23 -13.16
C LEU A 453 11.37 -7.58 -13.49
N GLU A 454 10.22 -7.55 -14.17
CA GLU A 454 9.52 -8.76 -14.63
C GLU A 454 10.36 -9.54 -15.65
N GLY A 455 10.68 -10.79 -15.30
CA GLY A 455 11.52 -11.69 -16.11
C GLY A 455 12.99 -11.75 -15.68
N LEU A 456 13.42 -10.89 -14.75
CA LEU A 456 14.73 -11.00 -14.11
C LEU A 456 14.72 -12.09 -13.01
N GLN A 457 15.89 -12.59 -12.63
CA GLN A 457 16.04 -13.53 -11.52
C GLN A 457 15.53 -12.94 -10.21
N PRO A 458 14.97 -13.76 -9.29
CA PRO A 458 14.49 -13.29 -7.99
C PRO A 458 15.54 -12.48 -7.20
N MET A 459 16.79 -12.92 -7.21
CA MET A 459 17.88 -12.20 -6.55
C MET A 459 18.23 -10.86 -7.20
N SER A 460 18.06 -10.74 -8.51
CA SER A 460 18.24 -9.48 -9.25
C SER A 460 17.13 -8.49 -8.90
N GLN A 461 15.89 -8.96 -8.82
CA GLN A 461 14.75 -8.15 -8.39
C GLN A 461 14.94 -7.65 -6.95
N LEU A 462 15.38 -8.54 -6.04
CA LEU A 462 15.65 -8.19 -4.65
C LEU A 462 16.76 -7.14 -4.54
N SER A 463 17.88 -7.35 -5.24
CA SER A 463 19.03 -6.44 -5.25
C SER A 463 18.64 -5.05 -5.73
N TYR A 464 17.84 -4.96 -6.80
CA TYR A 464 17.35 -3.68 -7.32
C TYR A 464 16.43 -2.97 -6.32
N ARG A 465 15.45 -3.69 -5.74
CA ARG A 465 14.48 -3.11 -4.81
C ARG A 465 15.14 -2.56 -3.54
N GLU A 466 16.09 -3.30 -2.97
CA GLU A 466 16.81 -2.85 -1.78
C GLU A 466 17.71 -1.64 -2.08
N ALA A 467 18.40 -1.63 -3.22
CA ALA A 467 19.19 -0.48 -3.65
C ALA A 467 18.32 0.77 -3.87
N LEU A 468 17.18 0.62 -4.54
CA LEU A 468 16.24 1.71 -4.79
C LEU A 468 15.66 2.27 -3.48
N LYS A 469 15.25 1.40 -2.56
CA LYS A 469 14.73 1.79 -1.24
C LYS A 469 15.76 2.59 -0.44
N GLN A 470 17.02 2.14 -0.43
CA GLN A 470 18.10 2.86 0.25
C GLN A 470 18.39 4.22 -0.40
N LEU A 471 18.41 4.28 -1.74
CA LEU A 471 18.59 5.52 -2.49
C LEU A 471 17.49 6.55 -2.17
N GLN A 472 16.22 6.14 -2.22
CA GLN A 472 15.07 6.99 -1.91
C GLN A 472 15.10 7.48 -0.45
N ALA A 473 15.43 6.60 0.50
CA ALA A 473 15.57 6.97 1.91
C ALA A 473 16.69 8.01 2.13
N LEU A 474 17.76 7.95 1.33
CA LEU A 474 18.88 8.89 1.42
C LEU A 474 18.55 10.24 0.78
N GLN A 475 17.88 10.22 -0.38
CA GLN A 475 17.35 11.42 -1.04
C GLN A 475 16.35 12.18 -0.14
N ALA A 476 15.48 11.46 0.58
CA ALA A 476 14.54 12.07 1.51
C ALA A 476 15.20 12.73 2.74
N LYS A 477 16.41 12.29 3.12
CA LYS A 477 17.15 12.83 4.26
C LYS A 477 17.98 14.07 3.94
N ASN A 478 18.07 14.50 2.67
CA ASN A 478 18.92 15.61 2.22
C ASN A 478 20.38 15.53 2.73
N SER A 479 20.89 14.32 2.98
CA SER A 479 22.26 14.11 3.47
C SER A 479 23.20 13.89 2.30
N THR A 480 24.17 14.80 2.12
CA THR A 480 25.16 14.78 1.04
C THR A 480 26.45 14.05 1.40
N TRP A 481 26.59 13.55 2.63
CA TRP A 481 27.85 13.05 3.22
C TRP A 481 27.82 11.54 3.57
N LEU A 482 27.15 10.71 2.76
CA LEU A 482 27.06 9.26 2.99
C LEU A 482 27.66 8.49 1.83
N ASP A 483 28.48 7.47 2.14
CA ASP A 483 29.02 6.54 1.16
C ASP A 483 27.89 5.74 0.50
N CYS A 484 27.65 5.99 -0.78
CA CYS A 484 26.65 5.31 -1.59
C CYS A 484 27.23 4.10 -2.36
N GLY A 485 28.42 3.62 -1.97
CA GLY A 485 29.08 2.45 -2.54
C GLY A 485 28.21 1.19 -2.54
N MET A 486 27.54 0.92 -1.41
CA MET A 486 26.65 -0.25 -1.28
C MET A 486 25.38 -0.14 -2.13
N ILE A 487 24.87 1.07 -2.32
CA ILE A 487 23.71 1.33 -3.19
C ILE A 487 24.08 1.07 -4.65
N SER A 488 25.22 1.62 -5.10
CA SER A 488 25.74 1.41 -6.46
C SER A 488 26.05 -0.07 -6.73
N LEU A 489 26.63 -0.76 -5.74
CA LEU A 489 26.86 -2.21 -5.80
C LEU A 489 25.55 -2.98 -5.97
N GLY A 490 24.49 -2.60 -5.25
CA GLY A 490 23.17 -3.24 -5.34
C GLY A 490 22.56 -3.15 -6.75
N PHE A 491 22.70 -2.02 -7.44
CA PHE A 491 22.27 -1.89 -8.83
C PHE A 491 23.16 -2.69 -9.79
N PHE A 492 24.49 -2.62 -9.66
CA PHE A 492 25.41 -3.35 -10.54
C PHE A 492 25.32 -4.87 -10.38
N ARG A 493 24.95 -5.33 -9.18
CA ARG A 493 24.71 -6.75 -8.90
C ARG A 493 23.62 -7.35 -9.78
N VAL A 494 22.64 -6.54 -10.21
CA VAL A 494 21.57 -6.95 -11.14
C VAL A 494 22.19 -7.40 -12.46
N LEU A 495 23.04 -6.58 -13.08
CA LEU A 495 23.72 -6.92 -14.33
C LEU A 495 24.61 -8.16 -14.18
N GLU A 496 25.30 -8.28 -13.04
CA GLU A 496 26.13 -9.45 -12.78
C GLU A 496 25.32 -10.74 -12.75
N LEU A 497 24.22 -10.77 -11.99
CA LEU A 497 23.37 -11.95 -11.85
C LEU A 497 22.75 -12.35 -13.19
N GLU A 498 22.16 -11.39 -13.90
CA GLU A 498 21.48 -11.65 -15.17
C GLU A 498 22.46 -12.09 -16.27
N LEU A 499 23.63 -11.44 -16.40
CA LEU A 499 24.61 -11.84 -17.41
C LEU A 499 25.21 -13.20 -17.08
N ASN A 500 25.39 -13.54 -15.80
CA ASN A 500 25.80 -14.90 -15.43
C ASN A 500 24.74 -15.94 -15.81
N LYS A 501 23.45 -15.67 -15.58
CA LYS A 501 22.36 -16.57 -16.01
C LYS A 501 22.37 -16.78 -17.53
N HIS A 502 22.57 -15.72 -18.31
CA HIS A 502 22.40 -15.76 -19.76
C HIS A 502 23.66 -16.12 -20.54
N LEU A 503 24.86 -15.85 -20.01
CA LEU A 503 26.13 -16.07 -20.73
C LEU A 503 27.00 -17.16 -20.11
N VAL A 504 26.97 -17.33 -18.78
CA VAL A 504 27.89 -18.25 -18.08
C VAL A 504 27.21 -19.58 -17.76
N ALA A 505 26.03 -19.55 -17.16
CA ALA A 505 25.28 -20.75 -16.78
C ALA A 505 24.98 -21.71 -17.95
N PRO A 506 24.63 -21.26 -19.17
CA PRO A 506 24.33 -22.16 -20.29
C PRO A 506 25.54 -23.00 -20.73
N LEU A 507 26.74 -22.45 -20.57
CA LEU A 507 27.99 -23.08 -20.99
C LEU A 507 28.45 -24.20 -20.02
N ARG A 508 27.76 -24.37 -18.88
CA ARG A 508 28.12 -25.38 -17.87
C ARG A 508 27.51 -26.74 -18.12
N TRP A 509 26.35 -26.77 -18.78
CA TRP A 509 25.54 -27.97 -18.95
C TRP A 509 25.67 -28.58 -20.35
N ILE A 510 26.53 -28.01 -21.19
CA ILE A 510 26.77 -28.43 -22.56
C ILE A 510 28.22 -28.86 -22.68
N GLU A 511 28.45 -30.03 -23.28
CA GLU A 511 29.80 -30.48 -23.62
C GLU A 511 30.37 -29.58 -24.72
N LEU A 512 31.23 -28.65 -24.30
CA LEU A 512 32.03 -27.84 -25.22
C LEU A 512 33.32 -28.58 -25.58
N PRO A 513 33.88 -28.36 -26.79
CA PRO A 513 35.19 -28.89 -27.17
C PRO A 513 36.29 -28.55 -26.15
N ALA A 514 37.33 -29.37 -26.08
CA ALA A 514 38.50 -29.04 -25.25
C ALA A 514 39.14 -27.71 -25.72
N PRO A 515 39.57 -26.83 -24.80
CA PRO A 515 40.12 -25.54 -25.16
C PRO A 515 41.47 -25.71 -25.86
N SER A 516 41.69 -24.96 -26.94
CA SER A 516 43.01 -24.88 -27.57
C SER A 516 44.03 -24.20 -26.65
N GLU A 517 45.32 -24.30 -26.97
CA GLU A 517 46.39 -23.68 -26.18
C GLU A 517 46.24 -22.14 -26.10
N ARG A 518 45.69 -21.53 -27.16
CA ARG A 518 45.44 -20.09 -27.26
C ARG A 518 44.36 -19.60 -26.31
N GLU A 519 43.25 -20.34 -26.20
CA GLU A 519 42.13 -19.95 -25.33
C GLU A 519 42.20 -20.54 -23.92
N ARG A 520 43.15 -21.44 -23.60
CA ARG A 520 43.25 -22.09 -22.28
C ARG A 520 43.29 -21.11 -21.10
N LYS A 521 43.94 -19.95 -21.27
CA LYS A 521 43.99 -18.89 -20.23
C LYS A 521 42.65 -18.20 -20.01
N LEU A 522 41.82 -18.11 -21.05
CA LEU A 522 40.48 -17.53 -21.01
C LEU A 522 39.52 -18.36 -20.16
N TRP A 523 39.60 -19.69 -20.31
CA TRP A 523 38.68 -20.64 -19.68
C TRP A 523 39.05 -21.01 -18.23
N LYS A 524 40.31 -20.81 -17.83
CA LYS A 524 40.79 -21.12 -16.48
C LYS A 524 39.96 -20.49 -15.33
N PRO A 525 39.53 -19.21 -15.40
CA PRO A 525 38.65 -18.63 -14.37
C PRO A 525 37.24 -19.22 -14.34
N PHE A 526 36.76 -19.75 -15.47
CA PHE A 526 35.44 -20.38 -15.61
C PHE A 526 35.43 -21.79 -15.00
N GLU A 527 36.50 -22.56 -15.16
CA GLU A 527 36.63 -23.95 -14.67
C GLU A 527 36.66 -24.07 -13.13
N HIS A 528 37.04 -23.01 -12.41
CA HIS A 528 37.20 -23.05 -10.95
C HIS A 528 36.08 -22.36 -10.15
N ARG A 529 35.10 -21.70 -10.81
CA ARG A 529 34.06 -20.91 -10.10
C ARG A 529 32.67 -21.52 -10.26
N ALA A 530 32.23 -22.29 -9.26
CA ALA A 530 30.88 -22.87 -9.20
C ALA A 530 29.74 -21.83 -9.12
N LYS A 531 30.01 -20.57 -8.74
CA LYS A 531 28.98 -19.55 -8.44
C LYS A 531 28.80 -18.43 -9.48
N GLY A 532 29.59 -18.43 -10.55
CA GLY A 532 29.55 -17.40 -11.61
C GLY A 532 30.83 -16.55 -11.67
N LEU A 533 30.88 -15.59 -12.57
CA LEU A 533 31.97 -14.63 -12.76
C LEU A 533 31.56 -13.24 -12.27
N GLU A 534 32.45 -12.57 -11.55
CA GLU A 534 32.27 -11.13 -11.26
C GLU A 534 32.34 -10.32 -12.56
N LEU A 535 31.76 -9.12 -12.59
CA LEU A 535 31.68 -8.29 -13.80
C LEU A 535 33.02 -8.09 -14.55
N GLY A 536 34.13 -7.88 -13.83
CA GLY A 536 35.46 -7.74 -14.43
C GLY A 536 35.91 -9.01 -15.16
N PRO A 537 36.06 -10.15 -14.44
CA PRO A 537 36.31 -11.46 -15.06
C PRO A 537 35.30 -11.85 -16.15
N LEU A 538 34.01 -11.52 -15.98
CA LEU A 538 32.96 -11.78 -16.95
C LEU A 538 33.20 -11.01 -18.25
N ARG A 539 33.53 -9.72 -18.16
CA ARG A 539 33.88 -8.90 -19.33
C ARG A 539 35.07 -9.50 -20.09
N THR A 540 36.14 -9.88 -19.36
CA THR A 540 37.33 -10.49 -19.97
C THR A 540 36.98 -11.80 -20.65
N PHE A 541 36.16 -12.63 -20.00
CA PHE A 541 35.69 -13.90 -20.54
C PHE A 541 34.91 -13.70 -21.85
N VAL A 542 33.89 -12.84 -21.83
CA VAL A 542 33.06 -12.53 -23.01
C VAL A 542 33.88 -11.94 -24.15
N SER A 543 34.76 -10.97 -23.84
CA SER A 543 35.62 -10.34 -24.86
C SER A 543 36.55 -11.36 -25.50
N GLY A 544 37.11 -12.28 -24.70
CA GLY A 544 37.95 -13.35 -25.22
C GLY A 544 37.17 -14.35 -26.08
N CYS A 545 35.93 -14.70 -25.75
CA CYS A 545 35.11 -15.55 -26.63
C CYS A 545 34.86 -14.89 -28.00
N LEU A 546 34.75 -13.55 -28.05
CA LEU A 546 34.61 -12.80 -29.31
C LEU A 546 35.94 -12.69 -30.08
N GLU A 547 37.06 -12.57 -29.37
CA GLU A 547 38.41 -12.50 -29.95
C GLU A 547 38.81 -13.84 -30.56
N PHE A 548 38.57 -14.94 -29.85
CA PHE A 548 38.89 -16.31 -30.27
C PHE A 548 37.71 -17.01 -30.96
N SER A 549 36.87 -16.26 -31.68
CA SER A 549 35.64 -16.78 -32.30
C SER A 549 35.86 -17.90 -33.33
N ASP A 550 37.09 -18.05 -33.82
CA ASP A 550 37.55 -19.10 -34.73
C ASP A 550 37.99 -20.38 -33.99
N GLU A 551 38.22 -20.32 -32.68
CA GLU A 551 38.62 -21.45 -31.86
C GLU A 551 37.40 -22.31 -31.46
N PRO A 552 37.51 -23.66 -31.40
CA PRO A 552 36.35 -24.55 -31.29
C PRO A 552 35.49 -24.32 -30.05
N ARG A 553 36.09 -24.05 -28.87
CA ARG A 553 35.34 -23.89 -27.61
C ARG A 553 34.64 -22.54 -27.55
N ALA A 554 35.34 -21.46 -27.92
CA ALA A 554 34.77 -20.12 -28.04
C ALA A 554 33.67 -20.05 -29.12
N ALA A 555 33.87 -20.66 -30.29
CA ALA A 555 32.84 -20.77 -31.33
C ALA A 555 31.59 -21.49 -30.82
N GLY A 556 31.76 -22.60 -30.10
CA GLY A 556 30.65 -23.32 -29.45
C GLY A 556 29.89 -22.46 -28.43
N ALA A 557 30.61 -21.65 -27.64
CA ALA A 557 29.98 -20.73 -26.70
C ALA A 557 29.16 -19.63 -27.38
N LEU A 558 29.69 -19.04 -28.46
CA LEU A 558 28.97 -18.04 -29.26
C LEU A 558 27.69 -18.61 -29.87
N GLU A 559 27.71 -19.86 -30.33
CA GLU A 559 26.53 -20.52 -30.90
C GLU A 559 25.43 -20.74 -29.84
N ILE A 560 25.81 -21.16 -28.63
CA ILE A 560 24.88 -21.28 -27.50
C ILE A 560 24.28 -19.92 -27.14
N TRP A 561 25.07 -18.85 -27.21
CA TRP A 561 24.55 -17.50 -26.97
C TRP A 561 23.58 -17.05 -28.06
N ARG A 562 23.87 -17.32 -29.34
CA ARG A 562 22.98 -16.99 -30.47
C ARG A 562 21.60 -17.61 -30.33
N SER A 563 21.53 -18.86 -29.91
CA SER A 563 20.25 -19.57 -29.74
C SER A 563 19.37 -18.97 -28.65
N ARG A 564 19.97 -18.22 -27.71
CA ARG A 564 19.28 -17.56 -26.58
C ARG A 564 19.06 -16.06 -26.76
N MET A 565 19.43 -15.52 -27.93
CA MET A 565 19.29 -14.10 -28.25
C MET A 565 18.14 -13.84 -29.22
N THR A 566 17.59 -12.63 -29.16
CA THR A 566 16.66 -12.13 -30.18
C THR A 566 17.38 -11.95 -31.51
N GLU A 567 16.64 -11.68 -32.59
CA GLU A 567 17.23 -11.33 -33.89
C GLU A 567 18.17 -10.12 -33.79
N LYS A 568 17.75 -9.07 -33.08
CA LYS A 568 18.58 -7.88 -32.85
C LYS A 568 19.82 -8.22 -32.01
N GLY A 569 19.66 -9.05 -30.97
CA GLY A 569 20.77 -9.55 -30.15
C GLY A 569 21.80 -10.29 -31.00
N ARG A 570 21.37 -11.25 -31.83
CA ARG A 570 22.23 -11.97 -32.77
C ARG A 570 22.96 -11.03 -33.72
N ALA A 571 22.25 -10.09 -34.34
CA ALA A 571 22.86 -9.12 -35.26
C ALA A 571 23.90 -8.21 -34.59
N THR A 572 23.73 -7.88 -33.30
CA THR A 572 24.76 -7.15 -32.54
C THR A 572 25.96 -8.03 -32.16
N LEU A 573 25.71 -9.29 -31.80
CA LEU A 573 26.76 -10.26 -31.49
C LEU A 573 27.63 -10.54 -32.73
N ASP A 574 27.00 -10.81 -33.88
CA ASP A 574 27.70 -11.16 -35.11
C ASP A 574 28.56 -10.01 -35.64
N ARG A 575 28.09 -8.75 -35.53
CA ARG A 575 28.91 -7.57 -35.84
C ARG A 575 30.13 -7.40 -34.94
N SER A 576 30.10 -8.02 -33.76
CA SER A 576 31.16 -7.89 -32.75
C SER A 576 32.24 -8.97 -32.87
N ILE A 577 31.95 -10.07 -33.58
CA ILE A 577 32.90 -11.16 -33.85
C ILE A 577 34.09 -10.63 -34.68
N GLY A 578 35.32 -10.93 -34.25
CA GLY A 578 36.55 -10.48 -34.91
C GLY A 578 36.89 -8.98 -34.72
N SER A 579 36.01 -8.20 -34.08
CA SER A 579 36.24 -6.76 -33.78
C SER A 579 36.91 -6.48 -32.43
N GLY A 580 37.40 -7.52 -31.75
CA GLY A 580 37.91 -7.44 -30.38
C GLY A 580 36.83 -7.05 -29.35
N GLY A 581 35.54 -7.27 -29.67
CA GLY A 581 34.41 -7.03 -28.76
C GLY A 581 33.98 -5.56 -28.60
N SER A 582 34.57 -4.63 -29.36
CA SER A 582 34.34 -3.17 -29.20
C SER A 582 32.93 -2.69 -29.56
N VAL A 583 32.11 -3.54 -30.17
CA VAL A 583 30.79 -3.17 -30.74
C VAL A 583 29.61 -3.85 -30.01
N TRP A 584 29.88 -4.75 -29.06
CA TRP A 584 28.79 -5.50 -28.44
C TRP A 584 28.14 -4.72 -27.29
N THR A 585 26.86 -4.39 -27.41
CA THR A 585 26.09 -3.61 -26.42
C THR A 585 26.18 -4.19 -24.99
N VAL A 586 26.27 -5.51 -24.85
CA VAL A 586 26.46 -6.17 -23.55
C VAL A 586 27.79 -5.79 -22.88
N LEU A 587 28.88 -5.64 -23.66
CA LEU A 587 30.19 -5.23 -23.14
C LEU A 587 30.24 -3.74 -22.77
N GLU A 588 29.34 -2.91 -23.32
CA GLU A 588 29.18 -1.50 -22.92
C GLU A 588 28.57 -1.40 -21.52
N TRP A 589 27.58 -2.25 -21.21
CA TRP A 589 26.93 -2.28 -19.88
C TRP A 589 27.91 -2.59 -18.75
N ILE A 590 28.93 -3.40 -19.03
CA ILE A 590 29.95 -3.83 -18.06
C ILE A 590 31.34 -3.29 -18.41
N SER A 591 31.42 -2.15 -19.08
CA SER A 591 32.68 -1.54 -19.53
C SER A 591 33.63 -1.27 -18.35
N THR A 592 34.94 -1.19 -18.64
CA THR A 592 35.94 -0.87 -17.60
C THR A 592 35.69 0.51 -16.99
N GLU A 593 35.20 1.47 -17.79
CA GLU A 593 34.82 2.79 -17.32
C GLU A 593 33.62 2.71 -16.36
N ALA A 594 32.55 2.02 -16.75
CA ALA A 594 31.38 1.84 -15.89
C ALA A 594 31.74 1.09 -14.59
N CYS A 595 32.54 0.02 -14.68
CA CYS A 595 33.02 -0.71 -13.50
C CYS A 595 33.89 0.15 -12.59
N ARG A 596 34.74 1.04 -13.11
CA ARG A 596 35.56 1.95 -12.28
C ARG A 596 34.72 3.06 -11.66
N LYS A 597 33.77 3.61 -12.42
CA LYS A 597 32.93 4.73 -11.99
C LYS A 597 31.93 4.33 -10.90
N TYR A 598 31.37 3.13 -10.98
CA TYR A 598 30.24 2.72 -10.14
C TYR A 598 30.58 1.62 -9.11
N ARG A 599 31.76 0.99 -9.17
CA ARG A 599 32.20 -0.01 -8.18
C ARG A 599 33.33 0.57 -7.33
N ASN A 600 33.11 0.62 -6.02
CA ASN A 600 34.20 0.84 -5.08
C ASN A 600 34.99 -0.49 -4.93
N PRO A 601 36.30 -0.56 -5.26
CA PRO A 601 37.11 -1.70 -4.87
C PRO A 601 37.12 -1.79 -3.33
N PRO A 602 37.02 -2.98 -2.72
CA PRO A 602 36.92 -3.14 -1.27
C PRO A 602 38.17 -2.69 -0.46
N ALA A 603 39.10 -1.94 -1.06
CA ALA A 603 40.39 -1.57 -0.47
C ALA A 603 40.87 -0.13 -0.80
N HIS A 604 40.04 0.77 -1.36
CA HIS A 604 40.48 2.15 -1.63
C HIS A 604 39.54 3.23 -1.04
N THR A 605 40.16 4.36 -0.71
CA THR A 605 39.71 5.55 0.04
C THR A 605 38.70 6.46 -0.67
N GLU A 606 38.08 6.03 -1.77
CA GLU A 606 37.15 6.87 -2.53
C GLU A 606 35.70 6.59 -2.13
N PHE A 607 35.05 7.60 -1.57
CA PHE A 607 33.63 7.59 -1.26
C PHE A 607 32.82 7.79 -2.54
N LEU A 608 31.78 6.99 -2.77
CA LEU A 608 30.82 7.27 -3.83
C LEU A 608 29.72 8.18 -3.31
N ASP A 609 29.51 9.31 -3.98
CA ASP A 609 28.45 10.25 -3.64
C ASP A 609 27.07 9.80 -4.15
N LEU A 610 26.05 10.53 -3.72
CA LEU A 610 24.66 10.29 -4.12
C LEU A 610 24.47 10.43 -5.64
N ASP A 611 25.11 11.42 -6.26
CA ASP A 611 25.01 11.66 -7.70
C ASP A 611 25.57 10.48 -8.51
N THR A 612 26.65 9.87 -8.04
CA THR A 612 27.23 8.67 -8.63
C THR A 612 26.30 7.47 -8.49
N ALA A 613 25.61 7.32 -7.36
CA ALA A 613 24.62 6.25 -7.18
C ALA A 613 23.37 6.44 -8.05
N VAL A 614 22.92 7.68 -8.26
CA VAL A 614 21.84 8.00 -9.20
C VAL A 614 22.27 7.69 -10.63
N ALA A 615 23.47 8.10 -11.05
CA ALA A 615 24.02 7.79 -12.37
C ALA A 615 24.22 6.27 -12.57
N CYS A 616 24.57 5.54 -11.51
CA CYS A 616 24.66 4.09 -11.51
C CYS A 616 23.28 3.44 -11.79
N ARG A 617 22.23 3.87 -11.08
CA ARG A 617 20.85 3.43 -11.33
C ARG A 617 20.45 3.68 -12.78
N GLU A 618 20.68 4.88 -13.30
CA GLU A 618 20.32 5.24 -14.69
C GLU A 618 21.06 4.39 -15.72
N HIS A 619 22.34 4.09 -15.47
CA HIS A 619 23.12 3.19 -16.32
C HIS A 619 22.54 1.77 -16.34
N VAL A 620 22.20 1.23 -15.17
CA VAL A 620 21.59 -0.11 -15.05
C VAL A 620 20.18 -0.13 -15.65
N ASP A 621 19.38 0.90 -15.43
CA ASP A 621 18.05 1.04 -16.00
C ASP A 621 18.08 1.01 -17.53
N LYS A 622 19.01 1.76 -18.14
CA LYS A 622 19.20 1.74 -19.59
C LYS A 622 19.59 0.35 -20.09
N ALA A 623 20.50 -0.33 -19.38
CA ALA A 623 20.91 -1.69 -19.75
C ALA A 623 19.74 -2.69 -19.65
N LEU A 624 18.88 -2.55 -18.65
CA LEU A 624 17.67 -3.38 -18.48
C LEU A 624 16.60 -3.08 -19.53
N ASP A 625 16.43 -1.83 -19.95
CA ASP A 625 15.51 -1.46 -21.02
C ASP A 625 15.95 -2.10 -22.36
N ASP A 626 17.26 -2.11 -22.63
CA ASP A 626 17.84 -2.79 -23.79
C ASP A 626 17.86 -4.33 -23.65
N TRP A 627 17.73 -4.88 -22.44
CA TRP A 627 17.87 -6.31 -22.15
C TRP A 627 16.95 -7.19 -23.00
N SER A 628 15.66 -6.82 -23.05
CA SER A 628 14.63 -7.54 -23.81
C SER A 628 14.82 -7.46 -25.32
N LEU A 629 15.62 -6.50 -25.80
CA LEU A 629 15.99 -6.36 -27.20
C LEU A 629 17.18 -7.24 -27.57
N VAL A 630 17.95 -7.75 -26.59
CA VAL A 630 19.15 -8.56 -26.80
C VAL A 630 18.88 -10.03 -26.51
N PHE A 631 18.30 -10.35 -25.35
CA PHE A 631 18.07 -11.73 -24.92
C PHE A 631 16.62 -12.15 -25.12
N LEU A 632 16.40 -13.43 -25.46
CA LEU A 632 15.06 -14.01 -25.41
C LEU A 632 14.61 -14.03 -23.94
N ARG A 633 13.35 -13.63 -23.70
CA ARG A 633 12.72 -13.88 -22.39
C ARG A 633 12.69 -15.40 -22.20
N SER A 634 13.21 -15.89 -21.07
CA SER A 634 13.04 -17.31 -20.76
C SER A 634 11.56 -17.58 -20.56
N THR A 635 10.90 -18.19 -21.54
CA THR A 635 9.67 -18.91 -21.29
C THR A 635 10.02 -20.00 -20.28
N CYS A 636 9.25 -20.09 -19.19
CA CYS A 636 9.43 -21.12 -18.15
C CYS A 636 9.15 -22.56 -18.64
N ASP A 637 9.25 -22.82 -19.94
CA ASP A 637 8.85 -24.10 -20.57
C ASP A 637 10.03 -24.95 -21.06
N GLU A 638 11.28 -24.61 -20.73
CA GLU A 638 12.43 -25.47 -21.04
C GLU A 638 13.36 -25.68 -19.84
N ALA A 639 12.89 -26.46 -18.87
CA ALA A 639 13.64 -27.50 -18.14
C ALA A 639 12.69 -28.33 -17.26
#